data_AF-A0AA95EVS1-F1
#
_entry.id   AF-A0AA95EVS1-F1
#
_cell.length_a   1.000
_cell.length_b   1.000
_cell.length_c   1.000
_cell.angle_alpha   90.00
_cell.angle_beta   90.00
_cell.angle_gamma   90.00
#
_symmetry.space_group_name_H-M   'P 1'
#
loop_
_entity.id
_entity.type
_entity.pdbx_description
1 polymer ?
#
loop_
_entity_poly.entity_id
_entity_poly.type
_entity_poly.pdbx_seq_one_letter_code
_entity_poly.pdbx_strand_id
1 'polypeptide(L)'
;MSKAIQLFRTLLLVVALGMPATTVFAASNDAPGKPNAPTVQLQGNQVAVSWKAVANAVSYEVYRRDEQYYDLVATTNQLSMIDPVPNVYRSYDHNFQYEIVAVGANGKKSQTSNSTQVRIPSNAAETPSNIKTTNTNNLVSFTWKASVNAVSYRIYRSAPGGGNYELISQPNHTALSFTDEVFPTLPGGLWTSYYYQISAVNALGVESQKAYAMAQKEPPELPNKPTLSLKNSQLQVSWNAIPYTAQYEIVMNFNNNNNQYTTKKFFSTGTQLSVNLSEFGFIRDTSVAVMVRAIDLVGNTSYWYSNESTITVPKGPYAVPVPNKPGGLSLVVKTDQSIVLTWQQVDNAVGYQLYRWTVGFDTQFVPIGSVLTGTSYTDTNWLNTSLIESKTVKYRVVAINSTNGASQASEAVEVVLPASVPGGNPVDPTNPTDPTDPTNPTDPIDSKDPKGPTDPTDPTDPIDPKDPIDPTTGSGTPPPPLSSGNLLNNYTFTKFKNNLADQWTQQKTGTSTKVELSKYTRDPATNNYAQQITASDMSNNTSVTISQRVPLKLGQTFRASAMINVLALDKTKVQLYVDFYGAEEKWLRSAYQDLGEVTTGFVPIQIEGVVPTQALSARVYIVIRANADASSGSVIVDDMSLSVGNGMILNSKFQDYNSTTGLPDAWGVSYASNVQTSIVVEESPVSPGTALKIEASQLANNGLVGVFQKVPVSLAKGRYSLEGNLYVTALQDAKAQVYVDFYNKDNVLVGTNYAELSTVTDQFVPLKAEGLLPENAVTAKVLVLVRGKTQGASGTIYVNNISLNFDQNLLSNSGFEQSDTNSLPSLWVITQNADVANLSETVRTTVHSGSSALRIAARSLQTGKIAAVWQKVSVGAGDTFELNGNIQVEALKGSKAQLYIDFYDKTQKIVKAAYKDIDSSTNGYVNYTVSGVVPDDAVYAKVYVILRGLQADGEGSFLIDDINFQTSRNRVIGSMFESEGYYPGIAYNWGTIIAKNSAASFELVSGLEGKAQQIVASGLPTNGMAAIYQKIILKQGGFFYTSVQADVMQLKDAKLQIYVDFYNANNTIVGSRSYDWDEVTNGFVSINLSGTVPTGATSAKLYVIIRSTSADGAGSIRVDNAHFEVY
;
A
#
# COMPACT_ATOMS: atom_id res chain seq x y z
N MET A 1 28.75 -49.84 22.41
CA MET A 1 28.52 -51.23 21.97
C MET A 1 29.20 -51.39 20.61
N SER A 2 30.32 -52.12 20.52
CA SER A 2 30.39 -53.50 19.98
C SER A 2 29.89 -53.55 18.53
N LYS A 3 30.68 -53.68 17.45
CA LYS A 3 31.99 -54.30 17.12
C LYS A 3 32.60 -53.39 16.03
N ALA A 4 33.90 -53.14 15.92
CA ALA A 4 34.91 -54.13 15.57
C ALA A 4 36.32 -53.63 15.94
N ILE A 5 36.97 -54.43 16.77
CA ILE A 5 38.40 -54.44 17.07
C ILE A 5 39.00 -55.43 16.07
N GLN A 6 39.81 -54.97 15.10
CA GLN A 6 40.93 -55.75 14.52
C GLN A 6 41.74 -54.88 13.55
N LEU A 7 43.07 -55.05 13.61
CA LEU A 7 44.12 -54.40 12.82
C LEU A 7 44.57 -53.01 13.29
N PHE A 8 45.46 -52.97 14.29
CA PHE A 8 46.91 -52.84 14.05
C PHE A 8 47.66 -52.82 15.39
N ARG A 9 48.22 -53.98 15.76
CA ARG A 9 49.26 -54.16 16.78
C ARG A 9 50.48 -54.78 16.09
N THR A 10 51.53 -53.99 15.90
CA THR A 10 52.98 -54.30 15.94
C THR A 10 53.65 -53.00 15.47
N LEU A 11 54.66 -52.40 16.09
CA LEU A 11 55.71 -52.88 16.99
C LEU A 11 56.40 -51.61 17.54
N LEU A 12 56.55 -51.44 18.85
CA LEU A 12 57.79 -50.95 19.52
C LEU A 12 57.54 -50.66 21.00
N LEU A 13 58.04 -51.54 21.87
CA LEU A 13 58.58 -51.16 23.18
C LEU A 13 59.65 -52.19 23.60
N VAL A 14 60.66 -51.70 24.35
CA VAL A 14 61.81 -52.39 25.01
C VAL A 14 63.06 -52.49 24.10
N VAL A 15 64.02 -51.55 24.19
CA VAL A 15 65.06 -51.27 25.22
C VAL A 15 66.26 -52.24 25.18
N ALA A 16 67.41 -51.62 24.90
CA ALA A 16 68.80 -51.92 25.30
C ALA A 16 69.40 -53.32 25.03
N LEU A 17 70.43 -53.37 24.18
CA LEU A 17 71.84 -53.51 24.59
C LEU A 17 72.74 -53.70 23.36
N GLY A 18 73.85 -52.97 23.32
CA GLY A 18 74.98 -53.25 22.45
C GLY A 18 75.41 -52.06 21.62
N MET A 19 76.33 -51.25 22.13
CA MET A 19 77.61 -50.97 21.44
C MET A 19 78.60 -50.30 22.40
N PRO A 20 79.91 -50.59 22.25
CA PRO A 20 80.93 -50.35 23.26
C PRO A 20 81.46 -48.91 23.26
N ALA A 21 82.28 -48.68 24.27
CA ALA A 21 83.01 -47.48 24.63
C ALA A 21 83.64 -46.68 23.46
N THR A 22 83.55 -45.36 23.63
CA THR A 22 84.57 -44.34 23.32
C THR A 22 85.31 -44.47 21.98
N THR A 23 84.83 -43.70 21.00
CA THR A 23 85.71 -42.78 20.29
C THR A 23 85.10 -41.39 20.38
N VAL A 24 85.76 -40.51 21.13
CA VAL A 24 85.56 -39.06 21.03
C VAL A 24 86.04 -38.68 19.62
N PHE A 25 85.12 -38.64 18.67
CA PHE A 25 85.36 -37.82 17.49
C PHE A 25 85.39 -36.39 17.99
N ALA A 26 86.48 -35.68 17.70
CA ALA A 26 86.57 -34.25 17.88
C ALA A 26 85.24 -33.63 17.43
N ALA A 27 84.64 -32.78 18.26
CA ALA A 27 83.49 -31.99 17.84
C ALA A 27 83.90 -31.30 16.53
N SER A 28 83.33 -31.75 15.41
CA SER A 28 83.48 -31.05 14.15
C SER A 28 83.05 -29.62 14.43
N ASN A 29 83.95 -28.68 14.18
CA ASN A 29 83.66 -27.27 14.33
C ASN A 29 82.77 -26.77 13.18
N ASP A 30 82.31 -27.67 12.31
CA ASP A 30 81.52 -27.34 11.14
C ASP A 30 80.03 -27.29 11.51
N ALA A 31 79.31 -26.41 10.81
CA ALA A 31 77.86 -26.35 10.95
C ALA A 31 77.22 -27.66 10.45
N PRO A 32 76.06 -28.08 11.01
CA PRO A 32 75.32 -29.20 10.47
C PRO A 32 74.98 -29.01 8.98
N GLY A 33 74.84 -30.12 8.25
CA GLY A 33 74.44 -30.09 6.83
C GLY A 33 73.03 -29.52 6.62
N LYS A 34 72.71 -29.09 5.40
CA LYS A 34 71.36 -28.59 5.06
C LYS A 34 70.30 -29.70 5.23
N PRO A 35 69.25 -29.51 6.04
CA PRO A 35 68.16 -30.47 6.16
C PRO A 35 67.37 -30.64 4.85
N ASN A 36 66.78 -31.82 4.64
CA ASN A 36 65.80 -32.03 3.57
C ASN A 36 64.53 -31.20 3.79
N ALA A 37 63.75 -31.01 2.72
CA ALA A 37 62.42 -30.42 2.84
C ALA A 37 61.56 -31.24 3.82
N PRO A 38 60.85 -30.60 4.76
CA PRO A 38 60.01 -31.31 5.72
C PRO A 38 58.78 -31.92 5.04
N THR A 39 58.25 -33.00 5.58
CA THR A 39 56.92 -33.50 5.25
C THR A 39 55.90 -32.80 6.14
N VAL A 40 54.91 -32.16 5.53
CA VAL A 40 53.82 -31.44 6.22
C VAL A 40 52.47 -32.05 5.87
N GLN A 41 51.65 -32.32 6.87
CA GLN A 41 50.29 -32.87 6.69
C GLN A 41 49.31 -32.24 7.66
N LEU A 42 48.12 -31.90 7.16
CA LEU A 42 47.01 -31.44 7.99
C LEU A 42 46.39 -32.63 8.73
N GLN A 43 46.30 -32.56 10.05
CA GLN A 43 45.63 -33.55 10.90
C GLN A 43 44.57 -32.83 11.75
N GLY A 44 43.32 -32.88 11.31
CA GLY A 44 42.22 -32.14 11.93
C GLY A 44 42.50 -30.63 11.95
N ASN A 45 42.63 -30.06 13.15
CA ASN A 45 42.91 -28.64 13.37
C ASN A 45 44.40 -28.33 13.66
N GLN A 46 45.33 -29.21 13.30
CA GLN A 46 46.77 -29.03 13.57
C GLN A 46 47.62 -29.47 12.37
N VAL A 47 48.84 -28.94 12.27
CA VAL A 47 49.79 -29.33 11.20
C VAL A 47 50.87 -30.22 11.79
N ALA A 48 50.96 -31.44 11.28
CA ALA A 48 52.06 -32.34 11.59
C ALA A 48 53.24 -32.05 10.65
N VAL A 49 54.41 -31.75 11.22
CA VAL A 49 55.65 -31.45 10.50
C VAL A 49 56.70 -32.49 10.89
N SER A 50 57.38 -33.10 9.92
CA SER A 50 58.44 -34.09 10.18
C SER A 50 59.60 -33.99 9.19
N TRP A 51 60.81 -34.36 9.61
CA TRP A 51 62.02 -34.30 8.79
C TRP A 51 63.00 -35.42 9.13
N LYS A 52 64.06 -35.57 8.33
CA LYS A 52 65.11 -36.58 8.54
C LYS A 52 66.24 -36.01 9.41
N ALA A 53 66.88 -36.88 10.19
CA ALA A 53 68.03 -36.49 11.00
C ALA A 53 69.21 -36.01 10.13
N VAL A 54 69.86 -34.95 10.58
CA VAL A 54 71.06 -34.37 9.97
C VAL A 54 72.27 -34.69 10.85
N ALA A 55 73.36 -35.15 10.24
CA ALA A 55 74.61 -35.42 10.94
C ALA A 55 75.13 -34.16 11.66
N ASN A 56 75.64 -34.33 12.88
CA ASN A 56 76.14 -33.27 13.77
C ASN A 56 75.10 -32.28 14.32
N ALA A 57 73.80 -32.49 14.07
CA ALA A 57 72.71 -31.71 14.69
C ALA A 57 72.31 -32.28 16.06
N VAL A 58 72.15 -31.41 17.07
CA VAL A 58 71.62 -31.76 18.41
C VAL A 58 70.20 -31.26 18.63
N SER A 59 69.76 -30.27 17.85
CA SER A 59 68.38 -29.77 17.85
C SER A 59 68.04 -29.16 16.48
N TYR A 60 66.76 -28.86 16.29
CA TYR A 60 66.22 -28.26 15.08
C TYR A 60 65.32 -27.08 15.44
N GLU A 61 65.43 -26.01 14.65
CA GLU A 61 64.51 -24.88 14.65
C GLU A 61 63.53 -25.06 13.49
N VAL A 62 62.24 -24.95 13.79
CA VAL A 62 61.17 -25.07 12.81
C VAL A 62 60.55 -23.71 12.61
N TYR A 63 60.62 -23.23 11.38
CA TYR A 63 60.05 -21.95 10.98
C TYR A 63 58.76 -22.16 10.21
N ARG A 64 57.73 -21.39 10.54
CA ARG A 64 56.49 -21.27 9.79
C ARG A 64 56.45 -19.90 9.15
N ARG A 65 56.10 -19.84 7.87
CA ARG A 65 55.89 -18.57 7.18
C ARG A 65 54.63 -18.52 6.35
N ASP A 66 54.12 -17.31 6.19
CA ASP A 66 53.11 -16.92 5.21
C ASP A 66 53.56 -15.64 4.48
N GLU A 67 52.65 -14.95 3.80
CA GLU A 67 52.96 -13.72 3.06
C GLU A 67 53.41 -12.55 3.95
N GLN A 68 53.11 -12.60 5.25
CA GLN A 68 53.28 -11.47 6.17
C GLN A 68 54.23 -11.76 7.33
N TYR A 69 54.36 -13.02 7.76
CA TYR A 69 55.11 -13.42 8.96
C TYR A 69 56.07 -14.57 8.70
N TYR A 70 57.19 -14.57 9.42
CA TYR A 70 58.21 -15.62 9.44
C TYR A 70 58.57 -15.95 10.88
N ASP A 71 57.90 -16.95 11.46
CA ASP A 71 57.93 -17.24 12.88
C ASP A 71 58.72 -18.52 13.19
N LEU A 72 59.55 -18.48 14.23
CA LEU A 72 60.09 -19.69 14.85
C LEU A 72 58.99 -20.34 15.71
N VAL A 73 58.44 -21.46 15.24
CA VAL A 73 57.32 -22.14 15.93
C VAL A 73 57.80 -23.18 16.94
N ALA A 74 59.02 -23.69 16.81
CA ALA A 74 59.63 -24.55 17.83
C ALA A 74 61.16 -24.65 17.69
N THR A 75 61.81 -24.92 18.82
CA THR A 75 63.15 -25.52 18.86
C THR A 75 63.04 -26.88 19.55
N THR A 76 63.40 -27.96 18.86
CA THR A 76 63.17 -29.32 19.35
C THR A 76 64.32 -30.26 19.00
N ASN A 77 64.58 -31.27 19.85
CA ASN A 77 65.50 -32.37 19.54
C ASN A 77 64.79 -33.58 18.90
N GLN A 78 63.46 -33.50 18.72
CA GLN A 78 62.68 -34.49 18.00
C GLN A 78 62.75 -34.26 16.49
N LEU A 79 62.41 -35.27 15.70
CA LEU A 79 62.35 -35.20 14.24
C LEU A 79 60.94 -34.92 13.69
N SER A 80 60.01 -34.64 14.58
CA SER A 80 58.66 -34.23 14.24
C SER A 80 58.05 -33.33 15.31
N MET A 81 57.04 -32.56 14.93
CA MET A 81 56.24 -31.75 15.82
C MET A 81 54.82 -31.57 15.30
N ILE A 82 53.94 -31.12 16.18
CA ILE A 82 52.60 -30.66 15.83
C ILE A 82 52.55 -29.15 16.07
N ASP A 83 52.27 -28.39 15.02
CA ASP A 83 52.01 -26.95 15.13
C ASP A 83 50.49 -26.71 15.30
N PRO A 84 50.03 -26.22 16.46
CA PRO A 84 48.64 -25.85 16.66
C PRO A 84 48.35 -24.54 15.91
N VAL A 85 47.65 -24.65 14.77
CA VAL A 85 47.27 -23.45 13.99
C VAL A 85 46.22 -22.64 14.77
N PRO A 86 46.53 -21.37 15.12
CA PRO A 86 45.59 -20.51 15.84
C PRO A 86 44.31 -20.25 15.05
N ASN A 87 43.18 -20.12 15.75
CA ASN A 87 41.85 -19.93 15.12
C ASN A 87 41.73 -18.66 14.26
N VAL A 88 42.59 -17.65 14.49
CA VAL A 88 42.62 -16.42 13.69
C VAL A 88 42.94 -16.67 12.21
N TYR A 89 43.68 -17.75 11.89
CA TYR A 89 44.07 -18.09 10.52
C TYR A 89 43.04 -18.98 9.79
N ARG A 90 41.81 -19.08 10.29
CA ARG A 90 40.75 -19.94 9.71
C ARG A 90 39.54 -19.18 9.17
N SER A 91 39.59 -17.86 9.14
CA SER A 91 38.56 -17.02 8.51
C SER A 91 38.55 -17.09 6.97
N TYR A 92 39.65 -17.51 6.35
CA TYR A 92 39.82 -17.74 4.92
C TYR A 92 40.86 -18.85 4.70
N ASP A 93 41.01 -19.32 3.46
CA ASP A 93 42.01 -20.34 3.14
C ASP A 93 43.41 -19.78 3.32
N HIS A 94 44.20 -20.39 4.19
CA HIS A 94 45.54 -19.92 4.51
C HIS A 94 46.60 -20.93 4.09
N ASN A 95 47.67 -20.45 3.48
CA ASN A 95 48.80 -21.29 3.08
C ASN A 95 49.97 -21.04 4.01
N PHE A 96 50.43 -22.08 4.68
CA PHE A 96 51.67 -22.03 5.45
C PHE A 96 52.78 -22.79 4.75
N GLN A 97 53.98 -22.25 4.84
CA GLN A 97 55.22 -22.91 4.42
C GLN A 97 56.08 -23.19 5.65
N TYR A 98 56.64 -24.40 5.71
CA TYR A 98 57.51 -24.82 6.80
C TYR A 98 58.94 -25.07 6.33
N GLU A 99 59.89 -24.61 7.14
CA GLU A 99 61.33 -24.71 6.90
C GLU A 99 62.05 -25.19 8.17
N ILE A 100 63.12 -25.95 8.00
CA ILE A 100 63.89 -26.55 9.10
C ILE A 100 65.33 -26.07 9.05
N VAL A 101 65.87 -25.69 10.21
CA VAL A 101 67.28 -25.38 10.43
C VAL A 101 67.84 -26.32 11.48
N ALA A 102 68.92 -27.04 11.16
CA ALA A 102 69.62 -27.89 12.12
C ALA A 102 70.63 -27.09 12.93
N VAL A 103 70.71 -27.37 14.24
CA VAL A 103 71.58 -26.66 15.19
C VAL A 103 72.55 -27.67 15.82
N GLY A 104 73.85 -27.39 15.70
CA GLY A 104 74.91 -28.25 16.25
C GLY A 104 75.19 -27.99 17.73
N ALA A 105 75.95 -28.87 18.38
CA ALA A 105 76.28 -28.78 19.82
C ALA A 105 77.03 -27.49 20.21
N ASN A 106 77.68 -26.85 19.25
CA ASN A 106 78.38 -25.57 19.38
C ASN A 106 77.49 -24.34 19.06
N GLY A 107 76.19 -24.55 18.81
CA GLY A 107 75.23 -23.51 18.44
C GLY A 107 75.28 -23.06 16.98
N LYS A 108 76.17 -23.62 16.14
CA LYS A 108 76.20 -23.29 14.70
C LYS A 108 74.98 -23.86 13.98
N LYS A 109 74.37 -23.03 13.14
CA LYS A 109 73.15 -23.35 12.38
C LYS A 109 73.48 -23.78 10.95
N SER A 110 72.75 -24.74 10.42
CA SER A 110 72.81 -25.14 9.01
C SER A 110 72.24 -24.06 8.10
N GLN A 111 72.38 -24.25 6.78
CA GLN A 111 71.48 -23.59 5.83
C GLN A 111 70.04 -24.11 6.03
N THR A 112 69.06 -23.24 5.76
CA THR A 112 67.63 -23.57 5.83
C THR A 112 67.24 -24.60 4.77
N SER A 113 66.35 -25.53 5.13
CA SER A 113 65.78 -26.50 4.20
C SER A 113 65.02 -25.81 3.05
N ASN A 114 64.69 -26.56 2.00
CA ASN A 114 63.64 -26.09 1.09
C ASN A 114 62.29 -26.11 1.84
N SER A 115 61.39 -25.21 1.48
CA SER A 115 60.07 -25.10 2.11
C SER A 115 59.07 -26.11 1.56
N THR A 116 58.21 -26.63 2.42
CA THR A 116 57.01 -27.41 1.99
C THR A 116 55.74 -26.68 2.42
N GLN A 117 54.78 -26.58 1.50
CA GLN A 117 53.53 -25.85 1.72
C GLN A 117 52.39 -26.79 2.17
N VAL A 118 51.54 -26.29 3.07
CA VAL A 118 50.27 -26.92 3.43
C VAL A 118 49.15 -25.88 3.36
N ARG A 119 48.01 -26.27 2.76
CA ARG A 119 46.80 -25.45 2.72
C ARG A 119 45.92 -25.77 3.93
N ILE A 120 45.54 -24.75 4.67
CA ILE A 120 44.56 -24.80 5.75
C ILE A 120 43.24 -24.25 5.20
N PRO A 121 42.21 -25.08 4.98
CA PRO A 121 40.93 -24.60 4.49
C PRO A 121 40.19 -23.78 5.56
N SER A 122 39.47 -22.75 5.11
CA SER A 122 38.60 -21.92 5.95
C SER A 122 37.55 -22.77 6.64
N ASN A 123 37.23 -22.44 7.89
CA ASN A 123 36.09 -23.00 8.62
C ASN A 123 35.03 -21.94 8.96
N ALA A 124 35.11 -20.77 8.34
CA ALA A 124 34.09 -19.74 8.46
C ALA A 124 32.75 -20.26 7.90
N ALA A 125 31.67 -20.00 8.63
CA ALA A 125 30.32 -20.26 8.11
C ALA A 125 30.00 -19.24 7.02
N GLU A 126 29.42 -19.69 5.92
CA GLU A 126 28.96 -18.80 4.86
C GLU A 126 27.74 -18.00 5.31
N THR A 127 27.66 -16.75 4.84
CA THR A 127 26.51 -15.87 5.09
C THR A 127 25.22 -16.56 4.61
N PRO A 128 24.15 -16.59 5.43
CA PRO A 128 22.86 -17.12 5.01
C PRO A 128 22.37 -16.47 3.70
N SER A 129 21.91 -17.29 2.76
CA SER A 129 21.47 -16.86 1.43
C SER A 129 20.06 -17.35 1.12
N ASN A 130 19.45 -16.79 0.06
CA ASN A 130 18.06 -17.06 -0.33
C ASN A 130 17.07 -16.81 0.83
N ILE A 131 17.28 -15.72 1.58
CA ILE A 131 16.33 -15.33 2.62
C ILE A 131 15.01 -14.94 1.96
N LYS A 132 13.96 -15.74 2.16
CA LYS A 132 12.59 -15.35 1.82
C LYS A 132 11.90 -14.91 3.08
N THR A 133 11.26 -13.75 3.01
CA THR A 133 10.47 -13.21 4.12
C THR A 133 9.01 -13.26 3.74
N THR A 134 8.17 -13.86 4.57
CA THR A 134 6.73 -13.82 4.44
C THR A 134 6.14 -13.07 5.63
N ASN A 135 5.17 -12.22 5.34
CA ASN A 135 4.37 -11.56 6.35
C ASN A 135 2.92 -11.97 6.12
N THR A 136 2.38 -12.74 7.05
CA THR A 136 1.01 -13.29 6.93
C THR A 136 0.37 -13.21 8.30
N ASN A 137 -0.85 -12.65 8.40
CA ASN A 137 -1.51 -12.40 9.69
C ASN A 137 -0.63 -11.59 10.66
N ASN A 138 0.20 -10.67 10.16
CA ASN A 138 1.16 -9.92 10.97
C ASN A 138 2.17 -10.81 11.73
N LEU A 139 2.41 -12.05 11.26
CA LEU A 139 3.55 -12.86 11.66
C LEU A 139 4.63 -12.77 10.60
N VAL A 140 5.85 -12.49 11.04
CA VAL A 140 7.00 -12.44 10.15
C VAL A 140 7.73 -13.76 10.21
N SER A 141 7.80 -14.44 9.07
CA SER A 141 8.55 -15.67 8.92
C SER A 141 9.66 -15.51 7.89
N PHE A 142 10.80 -16.11 8.18
CA PHE A 142 11.97 -16.14 7.32
C PHE A 142 12.26 -17.60 6.96
N THR A 143 12.70 -17.83 5.74
CA THR A 143 13.27 -19.12 5.31
C THR A 143 14.56 -18.85 4.55
N TRP A 144 15.54 -19.76 4.64
CA TRP A 144 16.84 -19.58 3.97
C TRP A 144 17.47 -20.91 3.58
N LYS A 145 18.52 -20.86 2.76
CA LYS A 145 19.30 -22.05 2.38
C LYS A 145 20.34 -22.38 3.45
N ALA A 146 20.62 -23.67 3.65
CA ALA A 146 21.71 -24.12 4.51
C ALA A 146 23.05 -23.48 4.10
N SER A 147 23.75 -22.90 5.08
CA SER A 147 25.04 -22.25 4.92
C SER A 147 26.15 -23.28 5.06
N VAL A 148 27.16 -23.23 4.19
CA VAL A 148 28.34 -24.08 4.30
C VAL A 148 29.04 -23.80 5.64
N ASN A 149 29.51 -24.86 6.31
CA ASN A 149 30.16 -24.83 7.63
C ASN A 149 29.30 -24.33 8.81
N ALA A 150 28.00 -24.12 8.63
CA ALA A 150 27.09 -23.72 9.71
C ALA A 150 26.58 -24.92 10.51
N VAL A 151 26.59 -24.81 11.84
CA VAL A 151 25.97 -25.75 12.78
C VAL A 151 24.72 -25.18 13.46
N SER A 152 24.57 -23.86 13.48
CA SER A 152 23.37 -23.16 13.97
C SER A 152 23.27 -21.76 13.35
N TYR A 153 22.19 -21.04 13.66
CA TYR A 153 21.92 -19.68 13.21
C TYR A 153 21.56 -18.78 14.40
N ARG A 154 21.76 -17.49 14.21
CA ARG A 154 21.33 -16.43 15.13
C ARG A 154 20.50 -15.42 14.38
N ILE A 155 19.30 -15.13 14.88
CA ILE A 155 18.36 -14.17 14.31
C ILE A 155 18.25 -13.02 15.29
N TYR A 156 18.40 -11.81 14.78
CA TYR A 156 18.31 -10.57 15.53
C TYR A 156 17.22 -9.68 14.95
N ARG A 157 16.59 -8.86 15.79
CA ARG A 157 15.60 -7.84 15.39
C ARG A 157 16.00 -6.48 15.94
N SER A 158 15.79 -5.44 15.12
CA SER A 158 15.91 -4.04 15.53
C SER A 158 14.55 -3.43 15.84
N ALA A 159 14.56 -2.40 16.68
CA ALA A 159 13.44 -1.47 16.83
C ALA A 159 13.07 -0.78 15.48
N PRO A 160 11.85 -0.23 15.37
CA PRO A 160 11.39 0.57 14.22
C PRO A 160 12.38 1.66 13.81
N GLY A 161 12.63 1.82 12.51
CA GLY A 161 13.57 2.81 11.96
C GLY A 161 15.04 2.36 11.92
N GLY A 162 15.35 1.16 12.44
CA GLY A 162 16.71 0.59 12.41
C GLY A 162 17.60 1.11 13.54
N GLY A 163 18.65 0.36 13.87
CA GLY A 163 19.58 0.71 14.95
C GLY A 163 20.09 -0.50 15.72
N ASN A 164 19.82 -0.54 17.03
CA ASN A 164 20.26 -1.61 17.92
C ASN A 164 19.51 -2.91 17.61
N TYR A 165 20.27 -4.00 17.46
CA TYR A 165 19.73 -5.34 17.18
C TYR A 165 19.78 -6.21 18.44
N GLU A 166 18.65 -6.82 18.76
CA GLU A 166 18.49 -7.77 19.86
C GLU A 166 18.40 -9.19 19.31
N LEU A 167 19.07 -10.15 19.96
CA LEU A 167 18.99 -11.57 19.60
C LEU A 167 17.61 -12.10 19.98
N ILE A 168 16.85 -12.59 18.99
CA ILE A 168 15.49 -13.12 19.18
C ILE A 168 15.40 -14.65 19.00
N SER A 169 16.42 -15.28 18.39
CA SER A 169 16.47 -16.73 18.27
C SER A 169 17.07 -17.40 19.51
N GLN A 170 16.80 -18.69 19.67
CA GLN A 170 17.51 -19.50 20.65
C GLN A 170 19.02 -19.63 20.31
N PRO A 171 19.91 -19.87 21.29
CA PRO A 171 21.36 -19.88 21.09
C PRO A 171 21.88 -20.90 20.07
N ASN A 172 21.12 -21.97 19.80
CA ASN A 172 21.47 -23.06 18.88
C ASN A 172 20.34 -23.33 17.87
N HIS A 173 19.79 -22.28 17.25
CA HIS A 173 18.72 -22.43 16.26
C HIS A 173 19.23 -23.17 15.01
N THR A 174 18.77 -24.40 14.75
CA THR A 174 19.23 -25.23 13.62
C THR A 174 18.26 -25.28 12.45
N ALA A 175 17.01 -24.84 12.65
CA ALA A 175 16.02 -24.81 11.58
C ALA A 175 16.39 -23.77 10.51
N LEU A 176 16.09 -24.07 9.25
CA LEU A 176 16.29 -23.17 8.10
C LEU A 176 15.13 -22.17 7.91
N SER A 177 14.36 -21.99 8.98
CA SER A 177 13.26 -21.04 9.06
C SER A 177 13.17 -20.47 10.46
N PHE A 178 12.62 -19.27 10.60
CA PHE A 178 12.33 -18.64 11.88
C PHE A 178 11.09 -17.78 11.76
N THR A 179 10.20 -17.84 12.75
CA THR A 179 9.00 -16.99 12.84
C THR A 179 9.11 -16.12 14.07
N ASP A 180 9.00 -14.80 13.88
CA ASP A 180 8.94 -13.84 14.96
C ASP A 180 7.50 -13.70 15.47
N GLU A 181 7.15 -14.55 16.43
CA GLU A 181 5.80 -14.61 17.02
C GLU A 181 5.44 -13.36 17.84
N VAL A 182 6.42 -12.53 18.21
CA VAL A 182 6.21 -11.31 18.98
C VAL A 182 5.89 -10.13 18.06
N PHE A 183 6.14 -10.22 16.75
CA PHE A 183 5.92 -9.15 15.78
C PHE A 183 4.53 -8.48 15.84
N PRO A 184 3.40 -9.21 15.99
CA PRO A 184 2.08 -8.59 16.08
C PRO A 184 1.96 -7.59 17.23
N THR A 185 2.63 -7.84 18.37
CA THR A 185 2.53 -7.03 19.59
C THR A 185 3.56 -5.89 19.65
N LEU A 186 4.50 -5.83 18.72
CA LEU A 186 5.54 -4.79 18.72
C LEU A 186 4.94 -3.39 18.46
N PRO A 187 5.41 -2.34 19.17
CA PRO A 187 4.84 -1.00 19.05
C PRO A 187 5.15 -0.35 17.69
N GLY A 188 4.14 0.11 16.97
CA GLY A 188 4.31 0.79 15.68
C GLY A 188 3.02 0.83 14.88
N GLY A 189 2.83 1.92 14.13
CA GLY A 189 1.67 2.07 13.24
C GLY A 189 1.77 1.18 12.00
N LEU A 190 0.71 1.18 11.19
CA LEU A 190 0.76 0.58 9.85
C LEU A 190 1.99 1.06 9.09
N TRP A 191 2.59 0.15 8.34
CA TRP A 191 3.77 0.39 7.54
C TRP A 191 5.06 0.63 8.33
N THR A 192 5.05 0.41 9.65
CA THR A 192 6.27 0.43 10.45
C THR A 192 7.15 -0.77 10.08
N SER A 193 8.37 -0.49 9.60
CA SER A 193 9.35 -1.52 9.25
C SER A 193 10.20 -1.92 10.45
N TYR A 194 10.36 -3.23 10.63
CA TYR A 194 11.34 -3.84 11.50
C TYR A 194 12.40 -4.53 10.66
N TYR A 195 13.61 -4.52 11.19
CA TYR A 195 14.78 -5.04 10.49
C TYR A 195 15.32 -6.25 11.23
N TYR A 196 15.72 -7.25 10.46
CA TYR A 196 16.22 -8.50 10.96
C TYR A 196 17.61 -8.78 10.42
N GLN A 197 18.44 -9.42 11.23
CA GLN A 197 19.75 -9.92 10.84
C GLN A 197 19.81 -11.42 11.11
N ILE A 198 20.32 -12.20 10.17
CA ILE A 198 20.49 -13.65 10.29
C ILE A 198 21.96 -13.97 10.04
N SER A 199 22.62 -14.61 10.97
CA SER A 199 24.00 -15.10 10.81
C SER A 199 24.06 -16.61 11.04
N ALA A 200 24.90 -17.28 10.26
CA ALA A 200 25.28 -18.65 10.53
C ALA A 200 26.37 -18.71 11.60
N VAL A 201 26.41 -19.79 12.36
CA VAL A 201 27.41 -20.03 13.42
C VAL A 201 28.12 -21.34 13.09
N ASN A 202 29.45 -21.34 13.08
CA ASN A 202 30.23 -22.56 12.83
C ASN A 202 30.41 -23.41 14.09
N ALA A 203 31.04 -24.59 13.94
CA ALA A 203 31.30 -25.53 15.05
C ALA A 203 32.18 -24.97 16.18
N LEU A 204 32.83 -23.81 15.97
CA LEU A 204 33.64 -23.11 16.98
C LEU A 204 32.86 -21.98 17.66
N GLY A 205 31.59 -21.76 17.32
CA GLY A 205 30.76 -20.68 17.87
C GLY A 205 30.98 -19.31 17.23
N VAL A 206 31.68 -19.24 16.10
CA VAL A 206 31.96 -17.98 15.38
C VAL A 206 30.84 -17.68 14.39
N GLU A 207 30.31 -16.45 14.43
CA GLU A 207 29.28 -15.96 13.50
C GLU A 207 29.85 -15.57 12.13
N SER A 208 29.10 -15.90 11.08
CA SER A 208 29.30 -15.38 9.72
C SER A 208 28.99 -13.88 9.65
N GLN A 209 29.22 -13.28 8.47
CA GLN A 209 28.56 -12.01 8.17
C GLN A 209 27.03 -12.18 8.23
N LYS A 210 26.33 -11.08 8.52
CA LYS A 210 24.88 -11.08 8.74
C LYS A 210 24.15 -10.87 7.42
N ALA A 211 23.21 -11.75 7.12
CA ALA A 211 22.19 -11.53 6.10
C ALA A 211 21.09 -10.64 6.67
N TYR A 212 20.47 -9.80 5.84
CA TYR A 212 19.48 -8.83 6.30
C TYR A 212 18.11 -9.17 5.71
N ALA A 213 17.08 -9.02 6.52
CA ALA A 213 15.68 -9.10 6.11
C ALA A 213 14.92 -7.93 6.73
N MET A 214 13.77 -7.61 6.15
CA MET A 214 12.88 -6.59 6.68
C MET A 214 11.44 -7.06 6.57
N ALA A 215 10.64 -6.66 7.54
CA ALA A 215 9.21 -6.89 7.52
C ALA A 215 8.48 -5.68 8.04
N GLN A 216 7.29 -5.45 7.52
CA GLN A 216 6.56 -4.23 7.72
C GLN A 216 5.20 -4.54 8.32
N LYS A 217 4.73 -3.77 9.30
CA LYS A 217 3.38 -3.97 9.82
C LYS A 217 2.35 -3.75 8.72
N GLU A 218 1.56 -4.79 8.49
CA GLU A 218 0.44 -4.77 7.55
C GLU A 218 -0.86 -4.52 8.33
N PRO A 219 -1.90 -3.97 7.69
CA PRO A 219 -3.22 -3.89 8.31
C PRO A 219 -3.73 -5.27 8.73
N PRO A 220 -4.57 -5.33 9.78
CA PRO A 220 -5.38 -6.53 10.03
C PRO A 220 -6.16 -6.90 8.77
N GLU A 221 -6.31 -8.21 8.54
CA GLU A 221 -7.17 -8.70 7.47
C GLU A 221 -8.61 -8.19 7.64
N LEU A 222 -9.27 -8.00 6.51
CA LEU A 222 -10.64 -7.50 6.51
C LEU A 222 -11.60 -8.61 6.97
N PRO A 223 -12.50 -8.35 7.94
CA PRO A 223 -13.58 -9.28 8.25
C PRO A 223 -14.45 -9.58 7.03
N ASN A 224 -14.98 -10.80 6.97
CA ASN A 224 -15.96 -11.19 5.98
C ASN A 224 -17.24 -10.35 6.10
N LYS A 225 -18.08 -10.42 5.06
CA LYS A 225 -19.40 -9.82 5.10
C LYS A 225 -20.16 -10.37 6.33
N PRO A 226 -20.59 -9.51 7.29
CA PRO A 226 -21.17 -9.98 8.54
C PRO A 226 -22.51 -10.65 8.27
N THR A 227 -22.82 -11.71 8.98
CA THR A 227 -24.14 -12.36 8.92
C THR A 227 -25.07 -11.72 9.95
N LEU A 228 -26.31 -11.45 9.53
CA LEU A 228 -27.32 -10.77 10.35
C LEU A 228 -28.51 -11.70 10.57
N SER A 229 -29.01 -11.76 11.80
CA SER A 229 -30.26 -12.44 12.12
C SER A 229 -31.04 -11.72 13.23
N LEU A 230 -32.36 -11.88 13.23
CA LEU A 230 -33.25 -11.33 14.24
C LEU A 230 -33.78 -12.46 15.14
N LYS A 231 -33.56 -12.35 16.45
CA LYS A 231 -34.08 -13.29 17.45
C LYS A 231 -34.57 -12.53 18.68
N ASN A 232 -35.82 -12.74 19.10
CA ASN A 232 -36.42 -12.10 20.29
C ASN A 232 -36.22 -10.56 20.35
N SER A 233 -36.40 -9.86 19.22
CA SER A 233 -36.18 -8.39 19.09
C SER A 233 -34.72 -7.91 19.29
N GLN A 234 -33.75 -8.83 19.25
CA GLN A 234 -32.32 -8.50 19.20
C GLN A 234 -31.75 -8.78 17.81
N LEU A 235 -30.95 -7.84 17.31
CA LEU A 235 -30.12 -8.02 16.14
C LEU A 235 -28.84 -8.75 16.54
N GLN A 236 -28.65 -9.94 15.97
CA GLN A 236 -27.45 -10.75 16.13
C GLN A 236 -26.56 -10.55 14.91
N VAL A 237 -25.34 -10.08 15.15
CA VAL A 237 -24.33 -9.82 14.13
C VAL A 237 -23.17 -10.77 14.37
N SER A 238 -22.70 -11.49 13.34
CA SER A 238 -21.51 -12.34 13.44
C SER A 238 -20.61 -12.29 12.22
N TRP A 239 -19.31 -12.45 12.42
CA TRP A 239 -18.26 -12.40 11.38
C TRP A 239 -17.16 -13.43 11.68
N ASN A 240 -16.19 -13.60 10.77
CA ASN A 240 -15.05 -14.50 11.01
C ASN A 240 -14.02 -13.88 11.98
N ALA A 241 -13.35 -14.74 12.75
CA ALA A 241 -12.21 -14.32 13.55
C ALA A 241 -11.03 -13.91 12.64
N ILE A 242 -10.45 -12.75 12.93
CA ILE A 242 -9.20 -12.27 12.36
C ILE A 242 -8.08 -12.48 13.41
N PRO A 243 -6.99 -13.20 13.08
CA PRO A 243 -5.88 -13.42 14.00
C PRO A 243 -5.29 -12.11 14.55
N TYR A 244 -4.79 -12.14 15.79
CA TYR A 244 -4.12 -11.01 16.45
C TYR A 244 -4.95 -9.71 16.50
N THR A 245 -6.27 -9.86 16.60
CA THR A 245 -7.23 -8.76 16.76
C THR A 245 -7.51 -8.50 18.24
N ALA A 246 -7.39 -7.26 18.68
CA ALA A 246 -7.80 -6.85 20.03
C ALA A 246 -9.31 -6.70 20.13
N GLN A 247 -9.92 -6.07 19.13
CA GLN A 247 -11.34 -5.76 19.09
C GLN A 247 -11.79 -5.51 17.66
N TYR A 248 -13.09 -5.54 17.45
CA TYR A 248 -13.75 -5.15 16.20
C TYR A 248 -14.53 -3.86 16.42
N GLU A 249 -14.53 -2.98 15.43
CA GLU A 249 -15.45 -1.85 15.36
C GLU A 249 -16.59 -2.20 14.39
N ILE A 250 -17.81 -2.12 14.89
CA ILE A 250 -19.04 -2.42 14.17
C ILE A 250 -19.78 -1.11 13.94
N VAL A 251 -20.04 -0.79 12.69
CA VAL A 251 -20.85 0.35 12.30
C VAL A 251 -22.22 -0.16 11.90
N MET A 252 -23.27 0.36 12.55
CA MET A 252 -24.66 0.11 12.20
C MET A 252 -25.31 1.40 11.72
N ASN A 253 -25.80 1.37 10.49
CA ASN A 253 -26.57 2.45 9.88
C ASN A 253 -28.05 2.07 9.92
N PHE A 254 -28.82 2.80 10.72
CA PHE A 254 -30.28 2.64 10.80
C PHE A 254 -30.92 3.59 9.79
N ASN A 255 -31.66 3.02 8.84
CA ASN A 255 -32.44 3.77 7.86
C ASN A 255 -33.93 3.69 8.19
N ASN A 256 -34.54 4.81 8.55
CA ASN A 256 -35.99 4.90 8.77
C ASN A 256 -36.73 5.26 7.46
N ASN A 257 -38.05 5.01 7.38
CA ASN A 257 -38.89 5.33 6.21
C ASN A 257 -38.86 6.78 5.70
N ASN A 258 -38.20 7.70 6.41
CA ASN A 258 -38.03 9.11 6.02
C ASN A 258 -36.61 9.39 5.49
N ASN A 259 -35.82 8.36 5.15
CA ASN A 259 -34.45 8.45 4.66
C ASN A 259 -33.46 9.18 5.62
N GLN A 260 -33.75 9.22 6.93
CA GLN A 260 -32.78 9.70 7.91
C GLN A 260 -31.90 8.54 8.37
N TYR A 261 -30.60 8.66 8.10
CA TYR A 261 -29.59 7.70 8.52
C TYR A 261 -29.07 8.07 9.91
N THR A 262 -29.25 7.16 10.87
CA THR A 262 -28.56 7.25 12.17
C THR A 262 -27.45 6.22 12.20
N THR A 263 -26.20 6.67 12.33
CA THR A 263 -25.05 5.77 12.49
C THR A 263 -24.74 5.57 13.97
N LYS A 264 -24.57 4.31 14.38
CA LYS A 264 -24.06 3.94 15.71
C LYS A 264 -22.83 3.06 15.56
N LYS A 265 -21.88 3.25 16.47
CA LYS A 265 -20.65 2.46 16.56
C LYS A 265 -20.70 1.58 17.81
N PHE A 266 -20.28 0.34 17.63
CA PHE A 266 -20.13 -0.63 18.70
C PHE A 266 -18.73 -1.23 18.62
N PHE A 267 -18.24 -1.73 19.75
CA PHE A 267 -16.99 -2.45 19.83
C PHE A 267 -17.24 -3.82 20.45
N SER A 268 -16.61 -4.86 19.89
CA SER A 268 -16.68 -6.22 20.43
C SER A 268 -15.28 -6.83 20.46
N THR A 269 -14.94 -7.51 21.55
CA THR A 269 -13.71 -8.31 21.65
C THR A 269 -13.90 -9.72 21.08
N GLY A 270 -15.14 -10.14 20.85
CA GLY A 270 -15.50 -11.40 20.20
C GLY A 270 -15.91 -11.22 18.75
N THR A 271 -16.29 -12.33 18.10
CA THR A 271 -16.74 -12.36 16.69
C THR A 271 -18.25 -12.21 16.53
N GLN A 272 -18.94 -11.86 17.63
CA GLN A 272 -20.38 -11.71 17.69
C GLN A 272 -20.75 -10.46 18.48
N LEU A 273 -21.89 -9.88 18.14
CA LEU A 273 -22.50 -8.77 18.86
C LEU A 273 -24.02 -8.92 18.83
N SER A 274 -24.65 -8.85 20.01
CA SER A 274 -26.10 -8.80 20.16
C SER A 274 -26.52 -7.37 20.51
N VAL A 275 -27.45 -6.80 19.73
CA VAL A 275 -27.95 -5.43 19.95
C VAL A 275 -29.46 -5.45 20.15
N ASN A 276 -29.94 -4.87 21.25
CA ASN A 276 -31.36 -4.71 21.51
C ASN A 276 -31.91 -3.52 20.72
N LEU A 277 -32.72 -3.79 19.69
CA LEU A 277 -33.21 -2.74 18.80
C LEU A 277 -34.22 -1.80 19.47
N SER A 278 -34.86 -2.25 20.56
CA SER A 278 -35.87 -1.46 21.29
C SER A 278 -35.29 -0.22 22.01
N GLU A 279 -34.01 -0.25 22.36
CA GLU A 279 -33.30 0.86 23.04
C GLU A 279 -33.13 2.10 22.14
N PHE A 280 -33.27 1.92 20.83
CA PHE A 280 -33.07 2.99 19.85
C PHE A 280 -34.38 3.62 19.35
N GLY A 281 -35.53 3.22 19.92
CA GLY A 281 -36.83 3.87 19.65
C GLY A 281 -37.37 3.68 18.22
N PHE A 282 -36.79 2.78 17.43
CA PHE A 282 -37.20 2.55 16.04
C PHE A 282 -38.43 1.64 15.99
N ILE A 283 -39.58 2.21 15.63
CA ILE A 283 -40.86 1.51 15.53
C ILE A 283 -41.30 1.52 14.06
N ARG A 284 -40.91 0.45 13.35
CA ARG A 284 -41.36 0.02 11.99
C ARG A 284 -40.46 0.42 10.82
N ASP A 285 -40.33 -0.54 9.89
CA ASP A 285 -39.73 -0.44 8.56
C ASP A 285 -38.29 0.11 8.54
N THR A 286 -37.48 -0.26 9.53
CA THR A 286 -36.08 0.17 9.58
C THR A 286 -35.19 -0.87 8.91
N SER A 287 -34.48 -0.47 7.86
CA SER A 287 -33.38 -1.27 7.33
C SER A 287 -32.11 -0.97 8.13
N VAL A 288 -31.43 -2.00 8.60
CA VAL A 288 -30.17 -1.88 9.33
C VAL A 288 -29.05 -2.40 8.44
N ALA A 289 -28.15 -1.50 8.06
CA ALA A 289 -26.92 -1.79 7.37
C ALA A 289 -25.78 -1.95 8.38
N VAL A 290 -25.01 -3.03 8.28
CA VAL A 290 -23.94 -3.35 9.22
C VAL A 290 -22.64 -3.63 8.48
N MET A 291 -21.57 -2.99 8.95
CA MET A 291 -20.21 -3.24 8.48
C MET A 291 -19.28 -3.42 9.69
N VAL A 292 -18.23 -4.23 9.53
CA VAL A 292 -17.30 -4.58 10.61
C VAL A 292 -15.86 -4.38 10.13
N ARG A 293 -15.01 -3.82 10.99
CA ARG A 293 -13.56 -3.76 10.75
C ARG A 293 -12.77 -4.27 11.95
N ALA A 294 -11.62 -4.88 11.69
CA ALA A 294 -10.75 -5.42 12.73
C ALA A 294 -9.77 -4.34 13.23
N ILE A 295 -9.40 -4.42 14.51
CA ILE A 295 -8.39 -3.59 15.17
C ILE A 295 -7.37 -4.52 15.84
N ASP A 296 -6.10 -4.47 15.41
CA ASP A 296 -5.05 -5.33 15.97
C ASP A 296 -4.70 -5.00 17.43
N LEU A 297 -3.82 -5.80 18.01
CA LEU A 297 -3.32 -5.66 19.39
C LEU A 297 -2.60 -4.33 19.69
N VAL A 298 -2.20 -3.56 18.68
CA VAL A 298 -1.54 -2.25 18.86
C VAL A 298 -2.39 -1.06 18.38
N GLY A 299 -3.64 -1.31 18.01
CA GLY A 299 -4.63 -0.29 17.65
C GLY A 299 -4.70 0.05 16.16
N ASN A 300 -4.01 -0.67 15.28
CA ASN A 300 -4.15 -0.47 13.84
C ASN A 300 -5.46 -1.09 13.33
N THR A 301 -6.15 -0.39 12.42
CA THR A 301 -7.42 -0.88 11.85
C THR A 301 -7.21 -1.53 10.48
N SER A 302 -8.06 -2.46 10.09
CA SER A 302 -8.16 -2.86 8.68
C SER A 302 -8.46 -1.63 7.81
N TYR A 303 -7.99 -1.62 6.56
CA TYR A 303 -8.09 -0.44 5.68
C TYR A 303 -9.51 0.05 5.48
N TRP A 304 -10.42 -0.92 5.40
CA TRP A 304 -11.83 -0.68 5.13
C TRP A 304 -12.67 -1.40 6.17
N TYR A 305 -13.97 -1.15 6.10
CA TYR A 305 -14.95 -2.05 6.69
C TYR A 305 -15.27 -3.17 5.71
N SER A 306 -15.75 -4.29 6.25
CA SER A 306 -16.31 -5.40 5.47
C SER A 306 -17.36 -4.90 4.47
N ASN A 307 -17.66 -5.72 3.47
CA ASN A 307 -18.85 -5.51 2.66
C ASN A 307 -20.08 -5.37 3.57
N GLU A 308 -21.00 -4.50 3.16
CA GLU A 308 -22.21 -4.22 3.94
C GLU A 308 -23.18 -5.40 3.89
N SER A 309 -23.74 -5.72 5.06
CA SER A 309 -24.91 -6.56 5.19
C SER A 309 -26.10 -5.73 5.62
N THR A 310 -27.23 -5.97 4.99
CA THR A 310 -28.48 -5.27 5.29
C THR A 310 -29.50 -6.27 5.80
N ILE A 311 -30.25 -5.90 6.83
CA ILE A 311 -31.42 -6.62 7.28
C ILE A 311 -32.57 -5.64 7.48
N THR A 312 -33.71 -5.92 6.86
CA THR A 312 -34.92 -5.14 7.08
C THR A 312 -35.67 -5.70 8.27
N VAL A 313 -35.92 -4.87 9.27
CA VAL A 313 -36.80 -5.23 10.39
C VAL A 313 -38.24 -5.22 9.85
N PRO A 314 -38.92 -6.37 9.75
CA PRO A 314 -40.22 -6.44 9.08
C PRO A 314 -41.29 -5.59 9.79
N LYS A 315 -42.25 -5.09 9.01
CA LYS A 315 -43.52 -4.55 9.53
C LYS A 315 -44.37 -5.67 10.13
N GLY A 316 -44.03 -6.10 11.34
CA GLY A 316 -44.84 -7.03 12.13
C GLY A 316 -45.49 -6.31 13.31
N PRO A 317 -46.69 -6.73 13.77
CA PRO A 317 -47.28 -6.19 14.98
C PRO A 317 -46.50 -6.79 16.16
N TYR A 318 -45.37 -6.20 16.52
CA TYR A 318 -44.86 -6.39 17.86
C TYR A 318 -45.71 -5.52 18.78
N ALA A 319 -46.97 -5.91 18.97
CA ALA A 319 -47.62 -5.61 20.22
C ALA A 319 -46.70 -6.24 21.27
N VAL A 320 -46.03 -5.41 22.07
CA VAL A 320 -45.31 -5.88 23.24
C VAL A 320 -46.32 -6.76 23.98
N PRO A 321 -46.10 -8.08 24.12
CA PRO A 321 -47.11 -8.96 24.70
C PRO A 321 -47.55 -8.37 26.03
N VAL A 322 -48.86 -8.23 26.23
CA VAL A 322 -49.37 -7.83 27.53
C VAL A 322 -48.85 -8.88 28.53
N PRO A 323 -48.22 -8.48 29.64
CA PRO A 323 -47.64 -9.45 30.58
C PRO A 323 -48.71 -10.43 31.08
N ASN A 324 -48.30 -11.65 31.45
CA ASN A 324 -49.20 -12.59 32.10
C ASN A 324 -49.71 -12.01 33.43
N LYS A 325 -50.89 -12.44 33.91
CA LYS A 325 -51.38 -11.98 35.21
C LYS A 325 -50.40 -12.36 36.33
N PRO A 326 -50.06 -11.46 37.27
CA PRO A 326 -49.17 -11.81 38.38
C PRO A 326 -49.72 -12.96 39.22
N GLY A 327 -48.88 -13.96 39.46
CA GLY A 327 -49.18 -15.12 40.30
C GLY A 327 -48.68 -14.95 41.73
N GLY A 328 -49.24 -15.73 42.65
CA GLY A 328 -48.72 -15.84 44.02
C GLY A 328 -48.82 -14.56 44.86
N LEU A 329 -49.78 -13.67 44.58
CA LEU A 329 -50.06 -12.55 45.47
C LEU A 329 -50.44 -13.10 46.85
N SER A 330 -49.64 -12.77 47.87
CA SER A 330 -49.82 -13.23 49.24
C SER A 330 -49.57 -12.10 50.23
N LEU A 331 -50.15 -12.25 51.41
CA LEU A 331 -49.89 -11.39 52.56
C LEU A 331 -48.79 -12.03 53.40
N VAL A 332 -47.68 -11.33 53.58
CA VAL A 332 -46.51 -11.86 54.29
C VAL A 332 -46.51 -11.45 55.75
N VAL A 333 -46.84 -10.18 56.04
CA VAL A 333 -46.90 -9.66 57.41
C VAL A 333 -48.11 -8.74 57.55
N LYS A 334 -48.87 -8.95 58.63
CA LYS A 334 -49.92 -8.05 59.08
C LYS A 334 -49.53 -7.53 60.47
N THR A 335 -49.39 -6.22 60.59
CA THR A 335 -49.28 -5.54 61.89
C THR A 335 -50.53 -4.71 62.16
N ASP A 336 -50.57 -4.03 63.31
CA ASP A 336 -51.56 -3.01 63.63
C ASP A 336 -51.47 -1.78 62.71
N GLN A 337 -50.34 -1.54 62.05
CA GLN A 337 -50.07 -0.29 61.31
C GLN A 337 -49.62 -0.51 59.84
N SER A 338 -49.40 -1.75 59.40
CA SER A 338 -48.96 -2.04 58.04
C SER A 338 -49.36 -3.42 57.54
N ILE A 339 -49.53 -3.53 56.22
CA ILE A 339 -49.73 -4.80 55.52
C ILE A 339 -48.64 -4.94 54.44
N VAL A 340 -47.87 -6.03 54.50
CA VAL A 340 -46.84 -6.36 53.51
C VAL A 340 -47.38 -7.38 52.52
N LEU A 341 -47.36 -7.02 51.25
CA LEU A 341 -47.83 -7.84 50.12
C LEU A 341 -46.63 -8.23 49.24
N THR A 342 -46.62 -9.46 48.76
CA THR A 342 -45.62 -9.96 47.80
C THR A 342 -46.29 -10.74 46.69
N TRP A 343 -45.69 -10.75 45.50
CA TRP A 343 -46.14 -11.54 44.36
C TRP A 343 -44.94 -12.08 43.57
N GLN A 344 -45.18 -12.99 42.63
CA GLN A 344 -44.13 -13.52 41.77
C GLN A 344 -43.80 -12.54 40.64
N GLN A 345 -42.53 -12.52 40.24
CA GLN A 345 -42.08 -11.75 39.07
C GLN A 345 -42.71 -12.31 37.79
N VAL A 346 -43.11 -11.42 36.88
CA VAL A 346 -43.75 -11.73 35.60
C VAL A 346 -42.83 -11.34 34.46
N ASP A 347 -42.62 -12.25 33.53
CA ASP A 347 -41.85 -11.99 32.31
C ASP A 347 -42.50 -10.89 31.45
N ASN A 348 -41.67 -10.01 30.87
CA ASN A 348 -42.07 -8.82 30.10
C ASN A 348 -42.73 -7.68 30.90
N ALA A 349 -42.79 -7.77 32.23
CA ALA A 349 -43.21 -6.66 33.09
C ALA A 349 -42.05 -5.71 33.38
N VAL A 350 -42.23 -4.41 33.14
CA VAL A 350 -41.30 -3.34 33.58
C VAL A 350 -41.70 -2.74 34.93
N GLY A 351 -42.90 -3.07 35.41
CA GLY A 351 -43.38 -2.70 36.74
C GLY A 351 -44.76 -3.27 37.06
N TYR A 352 -45.31 -2.93 38.22
CA TYR A 352 -46.56 -3.44 38.75
C TYR A 352 -47.42 -2.33 39.36
N GLN A 353 -48.73 -2.34 39.09
CA GLN A 353 -49.68 -1.43 39.73
C GLN A 353 -50.53 -2.20 40.74
N LEU A 354 -50.51 -1.77 41.99
CA LEU A 354 -51.32 -2.35 43.06
C LEU A 354 -52.66 -1.63 43.17
N TYR A 355 -53.72 -2.38 43.51
CA TYR A 355 -55.06 -1.87 43.76
C TYR A 355 -55.61 -2.39 45.09
N ARG A 356 -56.44 -1.57 45.75
CA ARG A 356 -57.14 -1.89 46.98
C ARG A 356 -58.63 -1.62 46.89
N TRP A 357 -59.42 -2.45 47.57
CA TRP A 357 -60.84 -2.27 47.75
C TRP A 357 -61.27 -2.54 49.19
N THR A 358 -61.78 -1.52 49.87
CA THR A 358 -62.28 -1.61 51.25
C THR A 358 -63.79 -1.88 51.22
N VAL A 359 -64.19 -3.09 51.63
CA VAL A 359 -65.58 -3.54 51.54
C VAL A 359 -66.49 -2.66 52.41
N GLY A 360 -67.49 -2.05 51.76
CA GLY A 360 -68.46 -1.16 52.40
C GLY A 360 -68.00 0.29 52.53
N PHE A 361 -66.81 0.64 52.04
CA PHE A 361 -66.33 2.03 51.95
C PHE A 361 -66.06 2.42 50.49
N ASP A 362 -65.29 1.60 49.78
CA ASP A 362 -64.99 1.79 48.38
C ASP A 362 -66.07 1.14 47.49
N THR A 363 -66.40 1.75 46.36
CA THR A 363 -67.34 1.18 45.38
C THR A 363 -66.68 0.21 44.40
N GLN A 364 -65.35 0.30 44.24
CA GLN A 364 -64.53 -0.57 43.39
C GLN A 364 -63.05 -0.54 43.81
N PHE A 365 -62.22 -1.37 43.18
CA PHE A 365 -60.76 -1.34 43.36
C PHE A 365 -60.15 0.00 42.90
N VAL A 366 -59.39 0.64 43.78
CA VAL A 366 -58.68 1.91 43.55
C VAL A 366 -57.16 1.65 43.52
N PRO A 367 -56.39 2.22 42.58
CA PRO A 367 -54.94 2.05 42.55
C PRO A 367 -54.27 2.68 43.78
N ILE A 368 -53.25 2.02 44.33
CA ILE A 368 -52.41 2.55 45.41
C ILE A 368 -51.00 2.77 44.90
N GLY A 369 -50.48 3.97 45.12
CA GLY A 369 -49.11 4.32 44.79
C GLY A 369 -48.84 4.39 43.29
N SER A 370 -47.60 4.75 42.94
CA SER A 370 -47.09 4.68 41.58
C SER A 370 -46.75 3.24 41.18
N VAL A 371 -46.57 3.01 39.88
CA VAL A 371 -46.06 1.73 39.35
C VAL A 371 -44.75 1.35 40.06
N LEU A 372 -44.72 0.14 40.60
CA LEU A 372 -43.62 -0.42 41.39
C LEU A 372 -42.70 -1.23 40.49
N THR A 373 -41.39 -1.14 40.68
CA THR A 373 -40.41 -1.96 39.95
C THR A 373 -40.07 -3.27 40.65
N GLY A 374 -40.39 -3.37 41.95
CA GLY A 374 -40.21 -4.57 42.77
C GLY A 374 -41.49 -5.41 42.90
N THR A 375 -41.35 -6.61 43.45
CA THR A 375 -42.43 -7.59 43.65
C THR A 375 -43.01 -7.61 45.06
N SER A 376 -42.81 -6.52 45.81
CA SER A 376 -43.36 -6.35 47.15
C SER A 376 -43.82 -4.91 47.39
N TYR A 377 -44.80 -4.75 48.27
CA TYR A 377 -45.31 -3.45 48.69
C TYR A 377 -45.75 -3.49 50.16
N THR A 378 -45.43 -2.44 50.91
CA THR A 378 -45.92 -2.28 52.28
C THR A 378 -46.95 -1.16 52.32
N ASP A 379 -48.22 -1.51 52.47
CA ASP A 379 -49.30 -0.55 52.65
C ASP A 379 -49.31 -0.06 54.09
N THR A 380 -48.75 1.14 54.31
CA THR A 380 -48.78 1.89 55.57
C THR A 380 -49.86 2.97 55.57
N ASN A 381 -50.50 3.17 54.42
CA ASN A 381 -51.36 4.30 54.16
C ASN A 381 -52.79 3.88 54.54
N TRP A 382 -53.27 4.40 55.69
CA TRP A 382 -54.68 4.48 56.14
C TRP A 382 -55.22 3.48 57.17
N LEU A 383 -54.40 2.67 57.85
CA LEU A 383 -54.92 1.69 58.83
C LEU A 383 -55.43 2.28 60.16
N ASN A 384 -55.30 3.59 60.40
CA ASN A 384 -55.61 4.24 61.68
C ASN A 384 -56.81 5.22 61.63
N THR A 385 -57.74 5.03 60.68
CA THR A 385 -59.01 5.76 60.71
C THR A 385 -60.10 4.89 61.31
N SER A 386 -60.79 5.39 62.34
CA SER A 386 -61.90 4.70 63.01
C SER A 386 -63.09 4.36 62.10
N LEU A 387 -63.01 4.73 60.81
CA LEU A 387 -64.00 4.52 59.77
C LEU A 387 -63.86 3.19 59.01
N ILE A 388 -62.69 2.53 59.07
CA ILE A 388 -62.42 1.29 58.31
C ILE A 388 -62.06 0.08 59.20
N GLU A 389 -62.13 0.23 60.52
CA GLU A 389 -61.90 -0.84 61.48
C GLU A 389 -62.87 -2.00 61.30
N SER A 390 -62.39 -3.24 61.50
CA SER A 390 -63.17 -4.47 61.31
C SER A 390 -63.76 -4.66 59.89
N LYS A 391 -63.33 -3.85 58.91
CA LYS A 391 -63.69 -4.04 57.49
C LYS A 391 -62.74 -5.01 56.81
N THR A 392 -63.24 -5.69 55.79
CA THR A 392 -62.43 -6.49 54.88
C THR A 392 -61.84 -5.58 53.81
N VAL A 393 -60.53 -5.66 53.62
CA VAL A 393 -59.80 -5.00 52.54
C VAL A 393 -59.31 -6.07 51.57
N LYS A 394 -59.51 -5.83 50.27
CA LYS A 394 -59.03 -6.71 49.19
C LYS A 394 -57.91 -6.04 48.41
N TYR A 395 -56.87 -6.79 48.06
CA TYR A 395 -55.75 -6.31 47.24
C TYR A 395 -55.60 -7.14 45.98
N ARG A 396 -55.26 -6.49 44.85
CA ARG A 396 -54.88 -7.16 43.61
C ARG A 396 -53.78 -6.39 42.90
N VAL A 397 -52.97 -7.08 42.10
CA VAL A 397 -51.85 -6.47 41.36
C VAL A 397 -51.95 -6.78 39.87
N VAL A 398 -51.56 -5.82 39.03
CA VAL A 398 -51.38 -6.00 37.57
C VAL A 398 -49.91 -5.78 37.22
N ALA A 399 -49.40 -6.50 36.23
CA ALA A 399 -48.10 -6.25 35.62
C ALA A 399 -48.25 -5.26 34.46
N ILE A 400 -47.29 -4.34 34.33
CA ILE A 400 -47.26 -3.28 33.33
C ILE A 400 -46.03 -3.49 32.44
N ASN A 401 -46.19 -3.44 31.11
CA ASN A 401 -45.08 -3.50 30.16
C ASN A 401 -44.52 -2.11 29.78
N SER A 402 -43.45 -2.09 28.99
CA SER A 402 -42.76 -0.86 28.55
C SER A 402 -43.63 0.10 27.73
N THR A 403 -44.78 -0.34 27.24
CA THR A 403 -45.77 0.48 26.51
C THR A 403 -47.00 0.86 27.35
N ASN A 404 -46.93 0.67 28.68
CA ASN A 404 -48.03 0.89 29.63
C ASN A 404 -49.26 -0.02 29.44
N GLY A 405 -49.08 -1.16 28.77
CA GLY A 405 -50.09 -2.20 28.65
C GLY A 405 -50.18 -3.02 29.95
N ALA A 406 -51.37 -3.07 30.54
CA ALA A 406 -51.62 -3.76 31.81
C ALA A 406 -52.13 -5.20 31.59
N SER A 407 -51.59 -6.14 32.36
CA SER A 407 -52.08 -7.51 32.44
C SER A 407 -53.51 -7.59 33.00
N GLN A 408 -54.12 -8.76 32.91
CA GLN A 408 -55.22 -9.08 33.83
C GLN A 408 -54.73 -8.99 35.29
N ALA A 409 -55.61 -8.60 36.21
CA ALA A 409 -55.28 -8.54 37.62
C ALA A 409 -55.09 -9.93 38.22
N SER A 410 -54.23 -10.03 39.24
CA SER A 410 -54.14 -11.21 40.09
C SER A 410 -55.49 -11.51 40.75
N GLU A 411 -55.63 -12.74 41.25
CA GLU A 411 -56.69 -13.02 42.23
C GLU A 411 -56.50 -12.10 43.43
N ALA A 412 -57.62 -11.67 44.03
CA ALA A 412 -57.57 -10.74 45.15
C ALA A 412 -57.25 -11.48 46.46
N VAL A 413 -56.34 -10.91 47.25
CA VAL A 413 -56.10 -11.33 48.64
C VAL A 413 -56.94 -10.47 49.57
N GLU A 414 -57.65 -11.11 50.50
CA GLU A 414 -58.50 -10.44 51.47
C GLU A 414 -57.87 -10.44 52.86
N VAL A 415 -57.98 -9.31 53.56
CA VAL A 415 -57.52 -9.15 54.93
C VAL A 415 -58.56 -8.38 55.73
N VAL A 416 -58.95 -8.91 56.89
CA VAL A 416 -59.84 -8.22 57.82
C VAL A 416 -59.01 -7.33 58.72
N LEU A 417 -59.30 -6.04 58.80
CA LEU A 417 -58.58 -5.11 59.66
C LEU A 417 -58.93 -5.34 61.14
N PRO A 418 -57.95 -5.28 62.06
CA PRO A 418 -58.23 -5.41 63.49
C PRO A 418 -59.07 -4.22 63.99
N ALA A 419 -59.89 -4.42 65.01
CA ALA A 419 -60.52 -3.32 65.75
C ALA A 419 -59.45 -2.61 66.60
N SER A 420 -59.51 -1.28 66.72
CA SER A 420 -58.55 -0.56 67.56
C SER A 420 -58.76 -0.91 69.04
N VAL A 421 -57.69 -1.28 69.75
CA VAL A 421 -57.69 -1.42 71.21
C VAL A 421 -57.12 -0.12 71.78
N PRO A 422 -57.84 0.63 72.64
CA PRO A 422 -57.33 1.89 73.15
C PRO A 422 -56.27 1.68 74.25
N GLY A 423 -55.03 2.13 73.99
CA GLY A 423 -54.10 2.63 75.01
C GLY A 423 -53.11 1.65 75.66
N GLY A 424 -51.81 1.82 75.37
CA GLY A 424 -50.68 1.28 76.15
C GLY A 424 -49.32 1.61 75.53
N ASN A 425 -48.44 2.28 76.28
CA ASN A 425 -47.07 2.71 75.89
C ASN A 425 -46.03 1.55 75.99
N PRO A 426 -44.77 1.70 75.52
CA PRO A 426 -44.05 0.70 74.72
C PRO A 426 -43.01 -0.15 75.49
N VAL A 427 -42.52 -1.24 74.88
CA VAL A 427 -41.29 -1.95 75.32
C VAL A 427 -40.38 -2.27 74.12
N ASP A 428 -39.09 -2.10 74.38
CA ASP A 428 -37.88 -2.07 73.54
C ASP A 428 -37.62 -3.30 72.63
N PRO A 429 -37.06 -3.15 71.39
CA PRO A 429 -36.71 -4.28 70.55
C PRO A 429 -35.33 -4.86 70.91
N THR A 430 -35.28 -6.17 71.20
CA THR A 430 -34.02 -6.93 71.30
C THR A 430 -33.49 -7.35 69.94
N ASN A 431 -32.16 -7.33 69.84
CA ASN A 431 -31.29 -7.54 68.69
C ASN A 431 -31.59 -8.79 67.81
N PRO A 432 -31.60 -8.70 66.46
CA PRO A 432 -31.69 -9.87 65.57
C PRO A 432 -30.35 -10.61 65.44
N THR A 433 -30.41 -11.94 65.47
CA THR A 433 -29.30 -12.87 65.19
C THR A 433 -29.10 -13.12 63.69
N ASP A 434 -27.85 -13.46 63.34
CA ASP A 434 -27.27 -13.64 62.00
C ASP A 434 -27.98 -14.71 61.13
N PRO A 435 -28.23 -14.49 59.83
CA PRO A 435 -28.80 -15.51 58.93
C PRO A 435 -27.74 -16.50 58.42
N THR A 436 -28.09 -17.79 58.41
CA THR A 436 -27.29 -18.89 57.86
C THR A 436 -27.37 -18.99 56.32
N ASP A 437 -26.26 -19.43 55.73
CA ASP A 437 -25.95 -19.60 54.30
C ASP A 437 -26.90 -20.56 53.53
N PRO A 438 -27.37 -20.23 52.31
CA PRO A 438 -28.22 -21.12 51.52
C PRO A 438 -27.42 -22.16 50.72
N THR A 439 -27.93 -23.39 50.70
CA THR A 439 -27.37 -24.56 49.99
C THR A 439 -27.61 -24.54 48.48
N ASN A 440 -26.65 -25.14 47.76
CA ASN A 440 -26.51 -25.23 46.30
C ASN A 440 -27.65 -26.02 45.59
N PRO A 441 -28.13 -25.60 44.39
CA PRO A 441 -29.13 -26.36 43.63
C PRO A 441 -28.52 -27.46 42.74
N THR A 442 -29.28 -28.54 42.55
CA THR A 442 -28.96 -29.76 41.77
C THR A 442 -29.20 -29.64 40.26
N ASP A 443 -28.43 -30.38 39.47
CA ASP A 443 -28.42 -30.44 38.00
C ASP A 443 -29.75 -30.90 37.34
N PRO A 444 -30.07 -30.43 36.12
CA PRO A 444 -31.27 -30.82 35.38
C PRO A 444 -31.09 -32.06 34.48
N ILE A 445 -32.20 -32.76 34.26
CA ILE A 445 -32.36 -34.03 33.51
C ILE A 445 -32.52 -33.77 32.00
N ASP A 446 -31.91 -34.66 31.21
CA ASP A 446 -31.85 -34.69 29.73
C ASP A 446 -33.21 -34.98 29.05
N SER A 447 -33.49 -34.33 27.91
CA SER A 447 -34.75 -34.45 27.15
C SER A 447 -34.51 -34.92 25.70
N LYS A 448 -35.26 -35.95 25.29
CA LYS A 448 -35.19 -36.66 23.99
C LYS A 448 -35.50 -35.80 22.76
N ASP A 449 -34.82 -36.15 21.65
CA ASP A 449 -34.95 -35.61 20.28
C ASP A 449 -36.37 -35.67 19.66
N PRO A 450 -36.78 -34.66 18.86
CA PRO A 450 -37.94 -34.73 17.97
C PRO A 450 -37.61 -35.14 16.52
N LYS A 451 -38.56 -35.84 15.88
CA LYS A 451 -38.53 -36.29 14.46
C LYS A 451 -38.56 -35.13 13.45
N GLY A 452 -37.85 -35.30 12.34
CA GLY A 452 -37.77 -34.34 11.22
C GLY A 452 -39.04 -34.23 10.34
N PRO A 453 -39.18 -33.14 9.56
CA PRO A 453 -40.34 -32.87 8.71
C PRO A 453 -40.28 -33.56 7.33
N THR A 454 -41.46 -33.79 6.73
CA THR A 454 -41.67 -34.31 5.37
C THR A 454 -41.61 -33.23 4.29
N ASP A 455 -41.22 -33.63 3.08
CA ASP A 455 -40.97 -32.83 1.87
C ASP A 455 -42.24 -32.16 1.29
N PRO A 456 -42.19 -30.91 0.77
CA PRO A 456 -43.33 -30.28 0.12
C PRO A 456 -43.42 -30.60 -1.39
N THR A 457 -44.64 -30.64 -1.92
CA THR A 457 -44.97 -30.89 -3.33
C THR A 457 -44.76 -29.66 -4.24
N ASP A 458 -44.38 -29.93 -5.48
CA ASP A 458 -44.03 -29.00 -6.58
C ASP A 458 -45.21 -28.09 -7.03
N PRO A 459 -45.00 -26.77 -7.26
CA PRO A 459 -46.02 -25.90 -7.83
C PRO A 459 -46.03 -25.93 -9.37
N THR A 460 -47.23 -25.85 -9.96
CA THR A 460 -47.46 -25.83 -11.41
C THR A 460 -47.07 -24.51 -12.09
N ASP A 461 -46.54 -24.61 -13.32
CA ASP A 461 -46.07 -23.51 -14.19
C ASP A 461 -47.12 -22.40 -14.45
N PRO A 462 -46.72 -21.11 -14.45
CA PRO A 462 -47.54 -20.00 -14.93
C PRO A 462 -47.49 -19.85 -16.47
N ILE A 463 -48.60 -19.39 -17.04
CA ILE A 463 -48.83 -19.15 -18.47
C ILE A 463 -48.12 -17.87 -18.93
N ASP A 464 -47.53 -17.94 -20.12
CA ASP A 464 -46.71 -16.92 -20.79
C ASP A 464 -47.49 -15.64 -21.20
N PRO A 465 -47.03 -14.42 -20.88
CA PRO A 465 -47.58 -13.16 -21.39
C PRO A 465 -47.05 -12.81 -22.80
N LYS A 466 -47.95 -12.36 -23.68
CA LYS A 466 -47.64 -11.88 -25.04
C LYS A 466 -46.65 -10.70 -25.10
N ASP A 467 -45.75 -10.76 -26.09
CA ASP A 467 -44.76 -9.74 -26.46
C ASP A 467 -45.33 -8.32 -26.70
N PRO A 468 -44.69 -7.28 -26.11
CA PRO A 468 -44.82 -5.89 -26.56
C PRO A 468 -43.79 -5.53 -27.66
N ILE A 469 -44.21 -4.62 -28.54
CA ILE A 469 -43.55 -4.18 -29.79
C ILE A 469 -42.32 -3.28 -29.54
N ASP A 470 -41.32 -3.44 -30.42
CA ASP A 470 -40.01 -2.79 -30.55
C ASP A 470 -40.02 -1.23 -30.62
N PRO A 471 -39.18 -0.53 -29.82
CA PRO A 471 -38.75 0.83 -30.08
C PRO A 471 -37.34 0.90 -30.69
N THR A 472 -37.32 1.48 -31.89
CA THR A 472 -36.23 1.80 -32.81
C THR A 472 -34.91 2.33 -32.24
N THR A 473 -33.83 1.99 -32.95
CA THR A 473 -32.41 2.31 -32.83
C THR A 473 -32.03 3.77 -32.52
N GLY A 474 -31.33 3.98 -31.40
CA GLY A 474 -30.52 5.18 -31.12
C GLY A 474 -29.02 4.86 -31.21
N SER A 475 -28.34 5.45 -32.19
CA SER A 475 -26.88 5.36 -32.39
C SER A 475 -26.15 6.24 -31.38
N GLY A 476 -25.56 5.63 -30.34
CA GLY A 476 -24.60 6.28 -29.45
C GLY A 476 -23.20 6.22 -30.05
N THR A 477 -22.62 7.38 -30.37
CA THR A 477 -21.21 7.48 -30.76
C THR A 477 -20.30 7.56 -29.53
N PRO A 478 -19.06 7.03 -29.55
CA PRO A 478 -18.16 7.09 -28.41
C PRO A 478 -17.65 8.53 -28.17
N PRO A 479 -17.51 8.98 -26.91
CA PRO A 479 -16.92 10.28 -26.60
C PRO A 479 -15.40 10.28 -26.86
N PRO A 480 -14.80 11.46 -27.11
CA PRO A 480 -13.39 11.56 -27.50
C PRO A 480 -12.43 11.20 -26.36
N PRO A 481 -11.25 10.63 -26.67
CA PRO A 481 -10.23 10.30 -25.66
C PRO A 481 -9.54 11.56 -25.11
N LEU A 482 -9.21 11.54 -23.82
CA LEU A 482 -8.45 12.61 -23.13
C LEU A 482 -7.05 12.11 -22.71
N SER A 483 -6.03 12.84 -23.17
CA SER A 483 -4.62 13.04 -22.76
C SER A 483 -3.74 11.97 -22.07
N SER A 484 -4.19 10.74 -21.82
CA SER A 484 -3.29 9.58 -21.64
C SER A 484 -3.95 8.40 -22.33
N GLY A 485 -3.37 7.93 -23.43
CA GLY A 485 -3.99 6.92 -24.31
C GLY A 485 -4.44 5.66 -23.58
N ASN A 486 -5.32 4.90 -24.22
CA ASN A 486 -5.67 3.56 -23.78
C ASN A 486 -4.40 2.71 -23.60
N LEU A 487 -4.20 2.13 -22.41
CA LEU A 487 -3.04 1.30 -22.11
C LEU A 487 -3.09 -0.05 -22.82
N LEU A 488 -4.27 -0.46 -23.29
CA LEU A 488 -4.43 -1.72 -24.00
C LEU A 488 -4.01 -1.56 -25.46
N ASN A 489 -3.33 -2.56 -26.00
CA ASN A 489 -2.98 -2.67 -27.41
C ASN A 489 -4.03 -3.47 -28.19
N ASN A 490 -4.22 -3.11 -29.47
CA ASN A 490 -5.19 -3.74 -30.37
C ASN A 490 -6.59 -3.88 -29.73
N TYR A 491 -6.98 -2.83 -29.03
CA TYR A 491 -8.15 -2.80 -28.16
C TYR A 491 -9.48 -2.66 -28.91
N THR A 492 -9.40 -2.23 -30.17
CA THR A 492 -10.49 -2.22 -31.16
C THR A 492 -10.55 -3.52 -31.99
N PHE A 493 -9.74 -4.53 -31.63
CA PHE A 493 -9.76 -5.86 -32.24
C PHE A 493 -9.68 -5.88 -33.79
N THR A 494 -8.85 -5.02 -34.38
CA THR A 494 -8.74 -4.90 -35.85
C THR A 494 -7.72 -5.87 -36.46
N LYS A 495 -6.77 -6.39 -35.67
CA LYS A 495 -5.71 -7.31 -36.11
C LYS A 495 -5.81 -8.66 -35.40
N PHE A 496 -5.60 -9.77 -36.13
CA PHE A 496 -5.71 -11.13 -35.59
C PHE A 496 -4.55 -12.03 -36.01
N LYS A 497 -4.20 -12.96 -35.12
CA LYS A 497 -3.29 -14.09 -35.36
C LYS A 497 -3.92 -15.35 -34.80
N ASN A 498 -4.13 -16.37 -35.64
CA ASN A 498 -4.77 -17.63 -35.26
C ASN A 498 -6.15 -17.46 -34.59
N ASN A 499 -7.01 -16.59 -35.14
CA ASN A 499 -8.35 -16.25 -34.65
C ASN A 499 -8.44 -15.61 -33.24
N LEU A 500 -7.29 -15.30 -32.62
CA LEU A 500 -7.17 -14.44 -31.45
C LEU A 500 -6.64 -13.07 -31.89
N ALA A 501 -7.15 -12.01 -31.28
CA ALA A 501 -6.64 -10.67 -31.50
C ALA A 501 -5.14 -10.58 -31.18
N ASP A 502 -4.38 -9.96 -32.07
CA ASP A 502 -2.93 -9.82 -31.90
C ASP A 502 -2.61 -9.11 -30.57
N GLN A 503 -1.60 -9.59 -29.84
CA GLN A 503 -1.21 -9.14 -28.49
C GLN A 503 -2.20 -9.42 -27.34
N TRP A 504 -3.23 -10.22 -27.57
CA TRP A 504 -4.08 -10.77 -26.50
C TRP A 504 -3.67 -12.20 -26.17
N THR A 505 -3.88 -12.60 -24.91
CA THR A 505 -3.58 -13.96 -24.42
C THR A 505 -4.86 -14.66 -24.00
N GLN A 506 -5.04 -15.91 -24.43
CA GLN A 506 -6.13 -16.77 -24.00
C GLN A 506 -5.69 -17.66 -22.83
N GLN A 507 -6.53 -17.81 -21.81
CA GLN A 507 -6.35 -18.77 -20.72
C GLN A 507 -7.66 -19.52 -20.46
N LYS A 508 -7.56 -20.78 -20.03
CA LYS A 508 -8.70 -21.57 -19.56
C LYS A 508 -8.33 -22.37 -18.31
N THR A 509 -9.32 -22.64 -17.48
CA THR A 509 -9.23 -23.60 -16.37
C THR A 509 -10.13 -24.80 -16.65
N GLY A 510 -9.82 -25.97 -16.10
CA GLY A 510 -10.54 -27.21 -16.36
C GLY A 510 -10.06 -27.98 -17.60
N THR A 511 -9.95 -29.31 -17.47
CA THR A 511 -9.40 -30.19 -18.51
C THR A 511 -10.40 -30.49 -19.63
N SER A 512 -11.70 -30.52 -19.34
CA SER A 512 -12.77 -30.78 -20.33
C SER A 512 -13.21 -29.55 -21.12
N THR A 513 -12.88 -28.34 -20.67
CA THR A 513 -13.37 -27.08 -21.24
C THR A 513 -12.85 -26.87 -22.66
N LYS A 514 -13.80 -26.67 -23.59
CA LYS A 514 -13.55 -26.31 -24.99
C LYS A 514 -13.65 -24.80 -25.16
N VAL A 515 -12.78 -24.25 -26.01
CA VAL A 515 -12.70 -22.82 -26.31
C VAL A 515 -12.61 -22.66 -27.82
N GLU A 516 -13.53 -21.89 -28.38
CA GLU A 516 -13.50 -21.45 -29.76
C GLU A 516 -13.37 -19.92 -29.79
N LEU A 517 -12.33 -19.45 -30.47
CA LEU A 517 -12.10 -18.03 -30.71
C LEU A 517 -12.31 -17.76 -32.19
N SER A 518 -13.03 -16.69 -32.51
CA SER A 518 -13.25 -16.27 -33.88
C SER A 518 -13.23 -14.76 -34.02
N LYS A 519 -12.82 -14.33 -35.22
CA LYS A 519 -12.94 -12.95 -35.68
C LYS A 519 -14.39 -12.70 -36.08
N TYR A 520 -15.08 -11.83 -35.36
CA TYR A 520 -16.45 -11.43 -35.67
C TYR A 520 -16.43 -10.21 -36.60
N THR A 521 -17.16 -10.28 -37.72
CA THR A 521 -17.25 -9.17 -38.68
C THR A 521 -18.47 -8.33 -38.37
N ARG A 522 -18.27 -7.09 -37.89
CA ARG A 522 -19.37 -6.12 -37.71
C ARG A 522 -19.80 -5.50 -39.03
N ASP A 523 -18.81 -5.05 -39.81
CA ASP A 523 -19.03 -4.45 -41.12
C ASP A 523 -17.89 -4.85 -42.06
N PRO A 524 -18.17 -5.68 -43.08
CA PRO A 524 -17.17 -6.09 -44.06
C PRO A 524 -16.63 -4.94 -44.91
N ALA A 525 -17.38 -3.85 -45.09
CA ALA A 525 -17.01 -2.74 -45.97
C ALA A 525 -15.98 -1.79 -45.33
N THR A 526 -15.96 -1.71 -43.99
CA THR A 526 -15.07 -0.82 -43.22
C THR A 526 -13.92 -1.57 -42.52
N ASN A 527 -13.77 -2.88 -42.73
CA ASN A 527 -12.85 -3.74 -41.99
C ASN A 527 -13.00 -3.62 -40.46
N ASN A 528 -14.25 -3.45 -40.00
CA ASN A 528 -14.56 -3.34 -38.58
C ASN A 528 -14.84 -4.72 -37.97
N TYR A 529 -14.02 -5.11 -36.99
CA TYR A 529 -13.97 -6.46 -36.45
C TYR A 529 -13.98 -6.44 -34.92
N ALA A 530 -14.50 -7.51 -34.32
CA ALA A 530 -14.55 -7.73 -32.87
C ALA A 530 -14.06 -9.15 -32.52
N GLN A 531 -13.75 -9.42 -31.26
CA GLN A 531 -13.37 -10.76 -30.81
C GLN A 531 -14.58 -11.51 -30.26
N GLN A 532 -14.91 -12.65 -30.86
CA GLN A 532 -15.89 -13.58 -30.29
C GLN A 532 -15.19 -14.70 -29.52
N ILE A 533 -15.75 -15.05 -28.37
CA ILE A 533 -15.30 -16.10 -27.45
C ILE A 533 -16.48 -17.03 -27.19
N THR A 534 -16.33 -18.31 -27.48
CA THR A 534 -17.31 -19.34 -27.17
C THR A 534 -16.67 -20.42 -26.29
N ALA A 535 -17.31 -20.74 -25.18
CA ALA A 535 -16.89 -21.76 -24.23
C ALA A 535 -17.97 -22.82 -24.07
N SER A 536 -17.57 -24.08 -24.02
CA SER A 536 -18.46 -25.23 -23.82
C SER A 536 -17.78 -26.34 -23.02
N ASP A 537 -18.57 -27.31 -22.55
CA ASP A 537 -18.13 -28.42 -21.70
C ASP A 537 -17.38 -27.94 -20.43
N MET A 538 -17.83 -26.82 -19.86
CA MET A 538 -17.22 -26.22 -18.68
C MET A 538 -17.68 -26.95 -17.40
N SER A 539 -16.72 -27.36 -16.58
CA SER A 539 -16.99 -27.85 -15.21
C SER A 539 -17.24 -26.68 -14.27
N ASN A 540 -17.88 -26.95 -13.14
CA ASN A 540 -18.15 -25.93 -12.13
C ASN A 540 -16.86 -25.21 -11.68
N ASN A 541 -16.94 -23.89 -11.48
CA ASN A 541 -15.82 -23.01 -11.12
C ASN A 541 -14.68 -22.91 -12.15
N THR A 542 -14.88 -23.39 -13.38
CA THR A 542 -13.92 -23.14 -14.46
C THR A 542 -14.22 -21.85 -15.21
N SER A 543 -13.24 -21.37 -15.96
CA SER A 543 -13.31 -20.11 -16.67
C SER A 543 -12.53 -20.14 -17.98
N VAL A 544 -13.02 -19.40 -18.96
CA VAL A 544 -12.33 -19.07 -20.20
C VAL A 544 -12.13 -17.57 -20.24
N THR A 545 -10.91 -17.15 -20.52
CA THR A 545 -10.55 -15.72 -20.53
C THR A 545 -9.74 -15.36 -21.77
N ILE A 546 -9.91 -14.11 -22.20
CA ILE A 546 -8.87 -13.39 -22.95
C ILE A 546 -8.40 -12.23 -22.08
N SER A 547 -7.11 -11.93 -22.15
CA SER A 547 -6.53 -10.88 -21.32
C SER A 547 -5.33 -10.20 -21.95
N GLN A 548 -5.02 -9.02 -21.43
CA GLN A 548 -3.78 -8.32 -21.69
C GLN A 548 -3.26 -7.73 -20.38
N ARG A 549 -1.93 -7.75 -20.21
CA ARG A 549 -1.24 -7.19 -19.05
C ARG A 549 -0.59 -5.87 -19.43
N VAL A 550 -0.72 -4.87 -18.57
CA VAL A 550 -0.13 -3.55 -18.74
C VAL A 550 0.62 -3.11 -17.49
N PRO A 551 1.76 -2.42 -17.62
CA PRO A 551 2.43 -1.79 -16.49
C PRO A 551 1.61 -0.61 -15.94
N LEU A 552 1.76 -0.30 -14.65
CA LEU A 552 1.08 0.82 -13.99
C LEU A 552 2.08 1.77 -13.33
N LYS A 553 1.70 3.04 -13.19
CA LYS A 553 2.39 4.02 -12.34
C LYS A 553 1.68 4.12 -10.98
N LEU A 554 2.44 4.25 -9.90
CA LEU A 554 1.93 4.14 -8.52
C LEU A 554 0.91 5.25 -8.19
N GLY A 555 -0.16 4.89 -7.48
CA GLY A 555 -1.10 5.85 -6.85
C GLY A 555 -2.20 6.43 -7.75
N GLN A 556 -2.42 5.87 -8.93
CA GLN A 556 -3.41 6.36 -9.90
C GLN A 556 -4.83 5.83 -9.63
N THR A 557 -5.84 6.52 -10.13
CA THR A 557 -7.19 5.96 -10.35
C THR A 557 -7.23 5.29 -11.71
N PHE A 558 -8.04 4.24 -11.87
CA PHE A 558 -8.23 3.54 -13.14
C PHE A 558 -9.69 3.51 -13.57
N ARG A 559 -9.90 3.48 -14.88
CA ARG A 559 -11.17 3.14 -15.54
C ARG A 559 -10.88 2.06 -16.57
N ALA A 560 -11.56 0.92 -16.46
CA ALA A 560 -11.60 -0.12 -17.46
C ALA A 560 -12.99 -0.16 -18.10
N SER A 561 -13.07 -0.33 -19.42
CA SER A 561 -14.34 -0.45 -20.12
C SER A 561 -14.27 -1.48 -21.25
N ALA A 562 -15.43 -1.94 -21.71
CA ALA A 562 -15.56 -2.75 -22.92
C ALA A 562 -16.96 -2.59 -23.51
N MET A 563 -17.09 -2.74 -24.83
CA MET A 563 -18.37 -2.96 -25.48
C MET A 563 -18.60 -4.47 -25.61
N ILE A 564 -19.66 -4.99 -25.00
CA ILE A 564 -19.92 -6.43 -24.94
C ILE A 564 -21.29 -6.76 -25.55
N ASN A 565 -21.34 -7.80 -26.37
CA ASN A 565 -22.58 -8.42 -26.81
C ASN A 565 -22.58 -9.90 -26.36
N VAL A 566 -23.37 -10.21 -25.33
CA VAL A 566 -23.53 -11.57 -24.81
C VAL A 566 -24.56 -12.30 -25.66
N LEU A 567 -24.13 -13.34 -26.37
CA LEU A 567 -24.96 -14.08 -27.32
C LEU A 567 -25.73 -15.22 -26.67
N ALA A 568 -25.10 -15.91 -25.71
CA ALA A 568 -25.69 -17.05 -25.03
C ALA A 568 -25.01 -17.26 -23.67
N LEU A 569 -25.80 -17.60 -22.65
CA LEU A 569 -25.33 -18.05 -21.34
C LEU A 569 -26.16 -19.26 -20.91
N ASP A 570 -25.51 -20.38 -20.61
CA ASP A 570 -26.11 -21.52 -19.94
C ASP A 570 -25.25 -21.88 -18.73
N LYS A 571 -25.80 -21.65 -17.54
CA LYS A 571 -25.09 -21.82 -16.25
C LYS A 571 -23.74 -21.11 -16.20
N THR A 572 -23.55 -20.06 -17.01
CA THR A 572 -22.35 -19.22 -17.03
C THR A 572 -22.71 -17.77 -16.70
N LYS A 573 -21.68 -16.98 -16.41
CA LYS A 573 -21.74 -15.52 -16.41
C LYS A 573 -20.54 -14.95 -17.15
N VAL A 574 -20.72 -13.75 -17.70
CA VAL A 574 -19.63 -12.96 -18.29
C VAL A 574 -19.16 -11.92 -17.26
N GLN A 575 -17.87 -11.64 -17.19
CA GLN A 575 -17.32 -10.61 -16.32
C GLN A 575 -16.27 -9.78 -17.06
N LEU A 576 -16.32 -8.46 -16.89
CA LEU A 576 -15.14 -7.62 -17.08
C LEU A 576 -14.34 -7.68 -15.77
N TYR A 577 -13.03 -7.84 -15.86
CA TYR A 577 -12.17 -8.10 -14.70
C TYR A 577 -10.86 -7.32 -14.81
N VAL A 578 -10.36 -6.76 -13.71
CA VAL A 578 -9.04 -6.12 -13.62
C VAL A 578 -8.33 -6.63 -12.38
N ASP A 579 -7.24 -7.37 -12.57
CA ASP A 579 -6.33 -7.79 -11.49
C ASP A 579 -5.15 -6.84 -11.36
N PHE A 580 -4.79 -6.50 -10.13
CA PHE A 580 -3.62 -5.70 -9.81
C PHE A 580 -2.53 -6.57 -9.19
N TYR A 581 -1.31 -6.42 -9.68
CA TYR A 581 -0.15 -7.18 -9.24
C TYR A 581 0.95 -6.24 -8.72
N GLY A 582 1.52 -6.59 -7.57
CA GLY A 582 2.64 -5.87 -6.97
C GLY A 582 4.00 -6.43 -7.39
N ALA A 583 5.02 -6.16 -6.58
CA ALA A 583 6.34 -6.77 -6.73
C ALA A 583 6.25 -8.31 -6.71
N GLU A 584 7.16 -8.97 -7.43
CA GLU A 584 7.23 -10.45 -7.54
C GLU A 584 5.94 -11.11 -8.04
N GLU A 585 5.12 -10.40 -8.82
CA GLU A 585 3.83 -10.87 -9.34
C GLU A 585 2.81 -11.27 -8.25
N LYS A 586 2.96 -10.75 -7.03
CA LYS A 586 1.97 -10.97 -5.98
C LYS A 586 0.65 -10.32 -6.39
N TRP A 587 -0.40 -11.13 -6.55
CA TRP A 587 -1.76 -10.63 -6.72
C TRP A 587 -2.15 -9.81 -5.49
N LEU A 588 -2.62 -8.58 -5.72
CA LEU A 588 -2.99 -7.64 -4.67
C LEU A 588 -4.50 -7.60 -4.48
N ARG A 589 -5.23 -7.35 -5.58
CA ARG A 589 -6.69 -7.32 -5.59
C ARG A 589 -7.24 -7.42 -7.00
N SER A 590 -8.54 -7.64 -7.09
CA SER A 590 -9.32 -7.53 -8.31
C SER A 590 -10.38 -6.42 -8.22
N ALA A 591 -10.78 -5.91 -9.37
CA ALA A 591 -12.02 -5.17 -9.55
C ALA A 591 -12.78 -5.80 -10.71
N TYR A 592 -14.10 -5.97 -10.57
CA TYR A 592 -14.88 -6.70 -11.57
C TYR A 592 -16.32 -6.21 -11.63
N GLN A 593 -16.95 -6.44 -12.77
CA GLN A 593 -18.37 -6.20 -13.01
C GLN A 593 -18.95 -7.42 -13.73
N ASP A 594 -20.09 -7.91 -13.25
CA ASP A 594 -20.76 -9.10 -13.77
C ASP A 594 -21.83 -8.74 -14.81
N LEU A 595 -21.98 -9.58 -15.82
CA LEU A 595 -23.06 -9.62 -16.81
C LEU A 595 -23.66 -11.04 -16.77
N GLY A 596 -24.87 -11.14 -16.22
CA GLY A 596 -25.59 -12.40 -16.04
C GLY A 596 -26.65 -12.70 -17.10
N GLU A 597 -26.88 -11.77 -18.04
CA GLU A 597 -27.97 -11.84 -19.01
C GLU A 597 -27.46 -11.71 -20.45
N VAL A 598 -28.20 -12.31 -21.39
CA VAL A 598 -28.00 -12.15 -22.84
C VAL A 598 -28.37 -10.72 -23.22
N THR A 599 -27.64 -10.12 -24.15
CA THR A 599 -27.83 -8.70 -24.53
C THR A 599 -28.38 -8.57 -25.95
N THR A 600 -29.20 -7.54 -26.18
CA THR A 600 -29.64 -7.19 -27.54
C THR A 600 -28.64 -6.24 -28.17
N GLY A 601 -27.56 -6.80 -28.73
CA GLY A 601 -26.47 -6.02 -29.32
C GLY A 601 -25.40 -5.62 -28.30
N PHE A 602 -24.56 -4.64 -28.66
CA PHE A 602 -23.43 -4.23 -27.82
C PHE A 602 -23.86 -3.26 -26.73
N VAL A 603 -23.56 -3.61 -25.48
CA VAL A 603 -23.75 -2.76 -24.30
C VAL A 603 -22.39 -2.39 -23.70
N PRO A 604 -22.23 -1.17 -23.16
CA PRO A 604 -21.02 -0.80 -22.44
C PRO A 604 -20.99 -1.47 -21.07
N ILE A 605 -19.82 -1.97 -20.68
CA ILE A 605 -19.50 -2.33 -19.30
C ILE A 605 -18.30 -1.51 -18.85
N GLN A 606 -18.30 -1.08 -17.58
CA GLN A 606 -17.22 -0.29 -17.01
C GLN A 606 -16.93 -0.69 -15.57
N ILE A 607 -15.66 -0.56 -15.19
CA ILE A 607 -15.16 -0.72 -13.83
C ILE A 607 -14.25 0.47 -13.55
N GLU A 608 -14.46 1.10 -12.40
CA GLU A 608 -13.61 2.18 -11.94
C GLU A 608 -13.09 1.89 -10.54
N GLY A 609 -11.96 2.50 -10.21
CA GLY A 609 -11.46 2.47 -8.85
C GLY A 609 -10.08 3.08 -8.70
N VAL A 610 -9.47 2.83 -7.55
CA VAL A 610 -8.10 3.27 -7.25
C VAL A 610 -7.13 2.12 -7.53
N VAL A 611 -6.05 2.34 -8.26
CA VAL A 611 -4.95 1.38 -8.40
C VAL A 611 -4.30 1.18 -7.02
N PRO A 612 -4.10 -0.07 -6.55
CA PRO A 612 -3.42 -0.31 -5.28
C PRO A 612 -2.05 0.38 -5.24
N THR A 613 -1.67 0.96 -4.10
CA THR A 613 -0.41 1.72 -3.95
C THR A 613 0.86 0.90 -4.16
N GLN A 614 0.76 -0.42 -4.18
CA GLN A 614 1.87 -1.34 -4.46
C GLN A 614 1.79 -1.97 -5.85
N ALA A 615 0.75 -1.66 -6.65
CA ALA A 615 0.54 -2.28 -7.95
C ALA A 615 1.53 -1.72 -8.98
N LEU A 616 2.28 -2.63 -9.59
CA LEU A 616 3.23 -2.35 -10.67
C LEU A 616 2.68 -2.73 -12.04
N SER A 617 1.64 -3.56 -12.08
CA SER A 617 0.94 -3.94 -13.31
C SER A 617 -0.53 -4.27 -13.07
N ALA A 618 -1.36 -4.13 -14.10
CA ALA A 618 -2.72 -4.64 -14.15
C ALA A 618 -2.85 -5.72 -15.24
N ARG A 619 -3.76 -6.68 -15.05
CA ARG A 619 -4.25 -7.56 -16.10
C ARG A 619 -5.74 -7.37 -16.27
N VAL A 620 -6.18 -7.04 -17.48
CA VAL A 620 -7.59 -6.83 -17.82
C VAL A 620 -8.10 -8.05 -18.55
N TYR A 621 -9.29 -8.53 -18.17
CA TYR A 621 -9.90 -9.74 -18.72
C TYR A 621 -11.33 -9.50 -19.17
N ILE A 622 -11.72 -10.26 -20.19
CA ILE A 622 -13.09 -10.75 -20.33
C ILE A 622 -13.10 -12.21 -19.88
N VAL A 623 -14.03 -12.55 -19.00
CA VAL A 623 -14.16 -13.88 -18.39
C VAL A 623 -15.53 -14.46 -18.71
N ILE A 624 -15.58 -15.66 -19.27
CA ILE A 624 -16.76 -16.54 -19.19
C ILE A 624 -16.51 -17.50 -18.03
N ARG A 625 -17.34 -17.47 -17.00
CA ARG A 625 -17.19 -18.30 -15.79
C ARG A 625 -18.37 -19.25 -15.63
N ALA A 626 -18.09 -20.52 -15.36
CA ALA A 626 -19.09 -21.55 -15.10
C ALA A 626 -19.56 -21.51 -13.65
N ASN A 627 -20.88 -21.56 -13.46
CA ASN A 627 -21.56 -21.65 -12.16
C ASN A 627 -22.02 -23.08 -11.83
N ALA A 628 -21.95 -24.02 -12.79
CA ALA A 628 -22.26 -25.43 -12.62
C ALA A 628 -21.51 -26.30 -13.64
N ASP A 629 -21.67 -27.63 -13.57
CA ASP A 629 -21.13 -28.54 -14.57
C ASP A 629 -21.92 -28.49 -15.89
N ALA A 630 -21.24 -28.83 -16.99
CA ALA A 630 -21.76 -28.76 -18.36
C ALA A 630 -22.21 -27.36 -18.77
N SER A 631 -21.56 -26.33 -18.24
CA SER A 631 -21.87 -24.93 -18.55
C SER A 631 -21.35 -24.52 -19.94
N SER A 632 -22.03 -23.56 -20.57
CA SER A 632 -21.60 -22.98 -21.85
C SER A 632 -21.92 -21.48 -21.94
N GLY A 633 -21.20 -20.75 -22.77
CA GLY A 633 -21.44 -19.33 -22.99
C GLY A 633 -20.74 -18.78 -24.22
N SER A 634 -21.30 -17.74 -24.83
CA SER A 634 -20.72 -17.05 -25.99
C SER A 634 -20.88 -15.54 -25.87
N VAL A 635 -19.79 -14.82 -26.12
CA VAL A 635 -19.72 -13.37 -26.00
C VAL A 635 -18.88 -12.77 -27.13
N ILE A 636 -19.28 -11.61 -27.61
CA ILE A 636 -18.49 -10.76 -28.50
C ILE A 636 -18.02 -9.55 -27.71
N VAL A 637 -16.73 -9.24 -27.76
CA VAL A 637 -16.14 -8.06 -27.13
C VAL A 637 -15.48 -7.16 -28.16
N ASP A 638 -15.64 -5.87 -27.94
CA ASP A 638 -15.10 -4.80 -28.76
C ASP A 638 -14.72 -3.57 -27.90
N ASP A 639 -13.95 -2.65 -28.47
CA ASP A 639 -13.55 -1.36 -27.87
C ASP A 639 -13.19 -1.45 -26.38
N MET A 640 -12.28 -2.37 -26.04
CA MET A 640 -11.80 -2.48 -24.66
C MET A 640 -10.94 -1.28 -24.30
N SER A 641 -10.97 -0.85 -23.04
CA SER A 641 -10.05 0.17 -22.57
C SER A 641 -9.60 -0.07 -21.16
N LEU A 642 -8.36 0.33 -20.89
CA LEU A 642 -7.87 0.59 -19.55
C LEU A 642 -7.13 1.92 -19.59
N SER A 643 -7.62 2.86 -18.81
CA SER A 643 -7.01 4.17 -18.62
C SER A 643 -6.67 4.36 -17.15
N VAL A 644 -5.56 5.05 -16.90
CA VAL A 644 -5.11 5.40 -15.55
C VAL A 644 -4.78 6.88 -15.51
N GLY A 645 -5.16 7.55 -14.43
CA GLY A 645 -5.02 8.99 -14.31
C GLY A 645 -4.65 9.42 -12.89
N ASN A 646 -3.87 10.49 -12.80
CA ASN A 646 -3.63 11.22 -11.55
C ASN A 646 -4.81 12.19 -11.33
N GLY A 647 -5.53 12.06 -10.22
CA GLY A 647 -6.58 13.02 -9.88
C GLY A 647 -7.96 12.77 -10.50
N MET A 648 -8.16 11.63 -11.18
CA MET A 648 -9.40 11.37 -11.92
C MET A 648 -10.62 11.44 -11.00
N ILE A 649 -11.54 12.33 -11.35
CA ILE A 649 -12.86 12.45 -10.75
C ILE A 649 -13.77 11.43 -11.43
N LEU A 650 -14.29 10.48 -10.66
CA LEU A 650 -15.23 9.46 -11.13
C LEU A 650 -16.59 10.09 -11.39
N ASN A 651 -17.29 9.62 -12.42
CA ASN A 651 -18.58 10.15 -12.85
C ASN A 651 -18.58 11.70 -12.94
N SER A 652 -17.53 12.27 -13.54
CA SER A 652 -17.31 13.72 -13.58
C SER A 652 -18.45 14.48 -14.25
N LYS A 653 -19.10 13.87 -15.25
CA LYS A 653 -20.23 14.43 -16.02
C LYS A 653 -21.60 14.13 -15.42
N PHE A 654 -21.67 13.36 -14.33
CA PHE A 654 -22.93 13.00 -13.66
C PHE A 654 -23.93 12.28 -14.58
N GLN A 655 -23.43 11.39 -15.45
CA GLN A 655 -24.28 10.62 -16.39
C GLN A 655 -24.80 9.33 -15.76
N ASP A 656 -24.08 8.79 -14.79
CA ASP A 656 -24.46 7.61 -14.03
C ASP A 656 -25.10 8.05 -12.71
N TYR A 657 -26.35 7.68 -12.47
CA TYR A 657 -27.06 8.08 -11.26
C TYR A 657 -28.10 7.05 -10.86
N ASN A 658 -28.37 6.98 -9.57
CA ASN A 658 -29.35 6.07 -9.03
C ASN A 658 -30.76 6.53 -9.45
N SER A 659 -31.44 5.73 -10.29
CA SER A 659 -32.75 6.05 -10.84
C SER A 659 -33.87 6.22 -9.80
N THR A 660 -33.67 5.75 -8.57
CA THR A 660 -34.64 5.89 -7.47
C THR A 660 -34.42 7.17 -6.66
N THR A 661 -33.18 7.62 -6.50
CA THR A 661 -32.84 8.77 -5.64
C THR A 661 -32.41 10.01 -6.41
N GLY A 662 -32.07 9.88 -7.70
CA GLY A 662 -31.51 10.94 -8.53
C GLY A 662 -30.06 11.30 -8.21
N LEU A 663 -29.43 10.66 -7.21
CA LEU A 663 -28.06 10.99 -6.81
C LEU A 663 -27.04 10.42 -7.79
N PRO A 664 -25.98 11.18 -8.14
CA PRO A 664 -24.92 10.70 -9.00
C PRO A 664 -24.08 9.62 -8.31
N ASP A 665 -23.81 8.54 -9.03
CA ASP A 665 -22.99 7.43 -8.53
C ASP A 665 -21.55 7.90 -8.26
N ALA A 666 -20.88 7.29 -7.29
CA ALA A 666 -19.51 7.63 -6.84
C ALA A 666 -19.32 9.02 -6.19
N TRP A 667 -20.40 9.74 -5.91
CA TRP A 667 -20.38 11.02 -5.20
C TRP A 667 -21.06 10.93 -3.83
N GLY A 668 -20.36 11.42 -2.80
CA GLY A 668 -20.95 11.63 -1.48
C GLY A 668 -21.71 12.95 -1.43
N VAL A 669 -22.66 13.07 -0.50
CA VAL A 669 -23.41 14.31 -0.28
C VAL A 669 -22.92 14.99 1.01
N SER A 670 -22.80 16.31 1.00
CA SER A 670 -22.45 17.12 2.17
C SER A 670 -23.43 18.27 2.33
N TYR A 671 -24.12 18.35 3.47
CA TYR A 671 -25.00 19.47 3.81
C TYR A 671 -24.93 19.84 5.29
N ALA A 672 -25.23 21.10 5.60
CA ALA A 672 -25.37 21.59 6.97
C ALA A 672 -26.68 21.11 7.63
N SER A 673 -26.73 21.07 8.96
CA SER A 673 -27.93 20.73 9.72
C SER A 673 -29.04 21.78 9.52
N ASN A 674 -30.30 21.32 9.46
CA ASN A 674 -31.51 22.15 9.31
C ASN A 674 -31.65 22.93 7.97
N VAL A 675 -31.02 22.43 6.91
CA VAL A 675 -31.14 22.97 5.56
C VAL A 675 -32.22 22.24 4.76
N GLN A 676 -32.92 22.94 3.87
CA GLN A 676 -33.76 22.31 2.84
C GLN A 676 -32.93 22.16 1.57
N THR A 677 -32.88 20.95 1.01
CA THR A 677 -32.01 20.64 -0.13
C THR A 677 -32.66 19.68 -1.10
N SER A 678 -32.32 19.83 -2.39
CA SER A 678 -32.58 18.84 -3.45
C SER A 678 -31.28 18.66 -4.24
N ILE A 679 -30.84 17.41 -4.43
CA ILE A 679 -29.66 17.08 -5.22
C ILE A 679 -30.05 15.94 -6.15
N VAL A 680 -30.15 16.23 -7.44
CA VAL A 680 -30.64 15.28 -8.44
C VAL A 680 -29.93 15.49 -9.77
N VAL A 681 -29.72 14.41 -10.52
CA VAL A 681 -29.34 14.48 -11.93
C VAL A 681 -30.63 14.59 -12.76
N GLU A 682 -30.71 15.62 -13.60
CA GLU A 682 -31.85 15.86 -14.50
C GLU A 682 -31.39 16.40 -15.85
N GLU A 683 -32.29 16.56 -16.82
CA GLU A 683 -31.96 17.20 -18.10
C GLU A 683 -31.46 18.63 -17.87
N SER A 684 -30.36 18.97 -18.53
CA SER A 684 -29.78 20.30 -18.44
C SER A 684 -30.69 21.34 -19.10
N PRO A 685 -30.98 22.48 -18.43
CA PRO A 685 -31.88 23.50 -18.96
C PRO A 685 -31.29 24.33 -20.10
N VAL A 686 -29.96 24.26 -20.32
CA VAL A 686 -29.24 25.14 -21.26
C VAL A 686 -28.34 24.38 -22.24
N SER A 687 -28.29 23.05 -22.17
CA SER A 687 -27.49 22.21 -23.09
C SER A 687 -28.08 20.80 -23.23
N PRO A 688 -27.92 20.13 -24.39
CA PRO A 688 -28.30 18.72 -24.51
C PRO A 688 -27.58 17.83 -23.50
N GLY A 689 -28.29 16.85 -22.92
CA GLY A 689 -27.77 15.90 -21.94
C GLY A 689 -28.22 16.20 -20.50
N THR A 690 -27.74 15.39 -19.54
CA THR A 690 -28.03 15.55 -18.12
C THR A 690 -26.99 16.41 -17.40
N ALA A 691 -27.40 17.03 -16.29
CA ALA A 691 -26.53 17.77 -15.38
C ALA A 691 -26.95 17.53 -13.92
N LEU A 692 -26.01 17.67 -12.98
CA LEU A 692 -26.31 17.62 -11.56
C LEU A 692 -26.92 18.95 -11.12
N LYS A 693 -28.17 18.93 -10.65
CA LYS A 693 -28.82 20.05 -9.98
C LYS A 693 -28.57 19.99 -8.47
N ILE A 694 -28.20 21.12 -7.88
CA ILE A 694 -28.09 21.30 -6.43
C ILE A 694 -28.95 22.51 -6.04
N GLU A 695 -29.94 22.29 -5.19
CA GLU A 695 -30.81 23.30 -4.61
C GLU A 695 -30.63 23.34 -3.11
N ALA A 696 -30.52 24.53 -2.56
CA ALA A 696 -30.34 24.76 -1.13
C ALA A 696 -31.16 25.96 -0.67
N SER A 697 -31.81 25.85 0.48
CA SER A 697 -32.44 26.97 1.18
C SER A 697 -32.36 26.80 2.68
N GLN A 698 -32.57 27.90 3.43
CA GLN A 698 -32.34 27.97 4.87
C GLN A 698 -30.87 27.72 5.28
N LEU A 699 -29.92 28.06 4.40
CA LEU A 699 -28.49 27.95 4.71
C LEU A 699 -28.14 28.92 5.86
N ALA A 700 -27.46 28.39 6.87
CA ALA A 700 -26.80 29.23 7.87
C ALA A 700 -25.59 29.96 7.26
N ASN A 701 -25.07 30.99 7.95
CA ASN A 701 -23.82 31.62 7.55
C ASN A 701 -22.69 30.57 7.49
N ASN A 702 -21.98 30.49 6.36
CA ASN A 702 -21.00 29.45 6.00
C ASN A 702 -21.53 28.01 5.89
N GLY A 703 -22.83 27.78 6.11
CA GLY A 703 -23.50 26.52 5.83
C GLY A 703 -23.39 26.19 4.35
N LEU A 704 -23.32 24.91 4.02
CA LEU A 704 -23.15 24.44 2.65
C LEU A 704 -24.11 23.31 2.32
N VAL A 705 -24.38 23.14 1.03
CA VAL A 705 -25.02 21.98 0.41
C VAL A 705 -24.25 21.66 -0.86
N GLY A 706 -23.86 20.41 -1.06
CA GLY A 706 -23.20 20.00 -2.27
C GLY A 706 -22.85 18.52 -2.31
N VAL A 707 -22.12 18.15 -3.34
CA VAL A 707 -21.57 16.80 -3.51
C VAL A 707 -20.06 16.82 -3.36
N PHE A 708 -19.47 15.69 -2.99
CA PHE A 708 -18.03 15.54 -2.87
C PHE A 708 -17.52 14.18 -3.33
N GLN A 709 -16.24 14.16 -3.73
CA GLN A 709 -15.51 12.94 -3.97
C GLN A 709 -14.11 13.04 -3.35
N LYS A 710 -13.61 11.94 -2.78
CA LYS A 710 -12.23 11.85 -2.30
C LYS A 710 -11.36 11.22 -3.38
N VAL A 711 -10.27 11.89 -3.71
CA VAL A 711 -9.34 11.53 -4.78
C VAL A 711 -7.94 11.39 -4.18
N PRO A 712 -7.22 10.29 -4.42
CA PRO A 712 -5.83 10.17 -3.98
C PRO A 712 -4.94 11.24 -4.64
N VAL A 713 -4.01 11.82 -3.86
CA VAL A 713 -2.94 12.67 -4.39
C VAL A 713 -1.75 11.76 -4.67
N SER A 714 -1.40 11.61 -5.94
CA SER A 714 -0.39 10.66 -6.40
C SER A 714 1.01 11.27 -6.58
N LEU A 715 1.13 12.59 -6.51
CA LEU A 715 2.40 13.30 -6.61
C LEU A 715 2.86 13.79 -5.24
N ALA A 716 4.12 13.52 -4.89
CA ALA A 716 4.72 14.08 -3.68
C ALA A 716 4.87 15.61 -3.75
N LYS A 717 5.10 16.14 -4.95
CA LYS A 717 5.20 17.57 -5.28
C LYS A 717 4.69 17.79 -6.71
N GLY A 718 4.03 18.91 -6.95
CA GLY A 718 3.43 19.23 -8.26
C GLY A 718 2.42 20.37 -8.15
N ARG A 719 1.69 20.60 -9.24
CA ARG A 719 0.52 21.48 -9.31
C ARG A 719 -0.76 20.67 -9.40
N TYR A 720 -1.87 21.31 -9.10
CA TYR A 720 -3.18 20.81 -9.43
C TYR A 720 -4.03 21.88 -10.14
N SER A 721 -4.95 21.43 -10.98
CA SER A 721 -6.03 22.23 -11.56
C SER A 721 -7.35 21.54 -11.26
N LEU A 722 -8.20 22.20 -10.47
CA LEU A 722 -9.59 21.82 -10.26
C LEU A 722 -10.48 22.67 -11.16
N GLU A 723 -11.23 22.04 -12.05
CA GLU A 723 -12.14 22.72 -12.95
C GLU A 723 -13.57 22.17 -12.80
N GLY A 724 -14.56 23.03 -12.95
CA GLY A 724 -15.96 22.62 -13.01
C GLY A 724 -16.82 23.65 -13.73
N ASN A 725 -17.77 23.20 -14.56
CA ASN A 725 -18.68 24.13 -15.25
C ASN A 725 -19.99 24.25 -14.49
N LEU A 726 -20.32 25.47 -14.07
CA LEU A 726 -21.50 25.76 -13.27
C LEU A 726 -22.45 26.70 -14.01
N TYR A 727 -23.74 26.37 -14.00
CA TYR A 727 -24.82 27.24 -14.42
C TYR A 727 -25.65 27.62 -13.18
N VAL A 728 -25.70 28.91 -12.85
CA VAL A 728 -26.27 29.41 -11.60
C VAL A 728 -27.62 30.06 -11.89
N THR A 729 -28.73 29.45 -11.47
CA THR A 729 -30.08 29.95 -11.75
C THR A 729 -30.65 30.82 -10.64
N ALA A 730 -30.23 30.60 -9.40
CA ALA A 730 -30.66 31.41 -8.26
C ALA A 730 -29.56 31.49 -7.21
N LEU A 731 -29.34 32.69 -6.65
CA LEU A 731 -28.54 32.92 -5.45
C LEU A 731 -29.18 34.04 -4.63
N GLN A 732 -29.42 33.80 -3.35
CA GLN A 732 -29.84 34.81 -2.38
C GLN A 732 -28.91 34.72 -1.17
N ASP A 733 -28.09 35.75 -0.98
CA ASP A 733 -27.02 35.77 0.03
C ASP A 733 -26.17 34.50 0.07
N ALA A 734 -25.97 33.87 -1.09
CA ALA A 734 -25.22 32.64 -1.26
C ALA A 734 -24.13 32.81 -2.32
N LYS A 735 -23.30 31.79 -2.45
CA LYS A 735 -22.32 31.64 -3.53
C LYS A 735 -22.22 30.17 -3.95
N ALA A 736 -21.93 29.95 -5.22
CA ALA A 736 -21.62 28.65 -5.78
C ALA A 736 -20.11 28.44 -5.83
N GLN A 737 -19.60 27.27 -5.49
CA GLN A 737 -18.16 27.01 -5.44
C GLN A 737 -17.78 25.64 -6.05
N VAL A 738 -16.64 25.61 -6.73
CA VAL A 738 -15.82 24.40 -6.93
C VAL A 738 -14.68 24.49 -5.93
N TYR A 739 -14.49 23.46 -5.12
CA TYR A 739 -13.73 23.56 -3.86
C TYR A 739 -12.92 22.29 -3.64
N VAL A 740 -11.69 22.40 -3.13
CA VAL A 740 -10.84 21.25 -2.77
C VAL A 740 -10.15 21.45 -1.43
N ASP A 741 -10.21 20.40 -0.60
CA ASP A 741 -9.44 20.25 0.62
C ASP A 741 -8.39 19.14 0.46
N PHE A 742 -7.15 19.38 0.85
CA PHE A 742 -6.07 18.41 0.85
C PHE A 742 -5.81 17.89 2.27
N TYR A 743 -5.69 16.58 2.41
CA TYR A 743 -5.45 15.89 3.67
C TYR A 743 -4.14 15.10 3.59
N ASN A 744 -3.39 15.07 4.71
CA ASN A 744 -2.25 14.19 4.86
C ASN A 744 -2.66 12.75 5.26
N LYS A 745 -1.67 11.86 5.42
CA LYS A 745 -1.88 10.45 5.79
C LYS A 745 -2.61 10.24 7.12
N ASP A 746 -2.55 11.22 8.02
CA ASP A 746 -3.21 11.20 9.32
C ASP A 746 -4.62 11.83 9.24
N ASN A 747 -5.11 12.08 8.01
CA ASN A 747 -6.39 12.72 7.70
C ASN A 747 -6.52 14.14 8.30
N VAL A 748 -5.40 14.85 8.44
CA VAL A 748 -5.34 16.26 8.85
C VAL A 748 -5.36 17.14 7.60
N LEU A 749 -6.19 18.19 7.62
CA LEU A 749 -6.26 19.18 6.55
C LEU A 749 -4.94 19.96 6.45
N VAL A 750 -4.30 19.92 5.29
CA VAL A 750 -3.00 20.58 5.00
C VAL A 750 -3.10 21.68 3.95
N GLY A 751 -4.22 21.79 3.23
CA GLY A 751 -4.46 22.91 2.32
C GLY A 751 -5.88 22.92 1.78
N THR A 752 -6.31 24.10 1.32
CA THR A 752 -7.66 24.34 0.78
C THR A 752 -7.56 25.35 -0.36
N ASN A 753 -8.35 25.17 -1.41
CA ASN A 753 -8.51 26.17 -2.47
C ASN A 753 -9.89 26.04 -3.14
N TYR A 754 -10.36 27.10 -3.77
CA TYR A 754 -11.67 27.13 -4.43
C TYR A 754 -11.78 28.24 -5.49
N ALA A 755 -12.75 28.07 -6.39
CA ALA A 755 -13.23 29.09 -7.31
C ALA A 755 -14.74 29.26 -7.10
N GLU A 756 -15.26 30.49 -7.25
CA GLU A 756 -16.64 30.80 -6.87
C GLU A 756 -17.38 31.75 -7.81
N LEU A 757 -18.71 31.62 -7.84
CA LEU A 757 -19.66 32.56 -8.44
C LEU A 757 -20.58 33.11 -7.37
N SER A 758 -20.83 34.43 -7.43
CA SER A 758 -21.72 35.14 -6.53
C SER A 758 -22.94 35.74 -7.23
N THR A 759 -23.10 35.50 -8.54
CA THR A 759 -24.17 36.00 -9.38
C THR A 759 -24.77 34.87 -10.22
N VAL A 760 -26.01 35.05 -10.66
CA VAL A 760 -26.65 34.15 -11.64
C VAL A 760 -25.92 34.23 -13.00
N THR A 761 -26.04 33.18 -13.80
CA THR A 761 -25.44 33.08 -15.13
C THR A 761 -26.50 32.66 -16.15
N ASP A 762 -26.28 32.99 -17.43
CA ASP A 762 -27.21 32.61 -18.52
C ASP A 762 -26.83 31.28 -19.20
N GLN A 763 -25.62 30.79 -18.93
CA GLN A 763 -25.05 29.56 -19.47
C GLN A 763 -24.07 28.94 -18.45
N PHE A 764 -23.56 27.75 -18.75
CA PHE A 764 -22.47 27.15 -17.98
C PHE A 764 -21.22 28.02 -18.06
N VAL A 765 -20.66 28.36 -16.91
CA VAL A 765 -19.41 29.11 -16.76
C VAL A 765 -18.35 28.20 -16.18
N PRO A 766 -17.18 28.06 -16.84
CA PRO A 766 -16.06 27.30 -16.29
C PRO A 766 -15.48 28.03 -15.08
N LEU A 767 -15.35 27.32 -13.97
CA LEU A 767 -14.61 27.75 -12.79
C LEU A 767 -13.34 26.93 -12.67
N LYS A 768 -12.23 27.60 -12.35
CA LYS A 768 -10.91 26.98 -12.22
C LYS A 768 -10.24 27.43 -10.93
N ALA A 769 -9.85 26.47 -10.11
CA ALA A 769 -9.01 26.66 -8.94
C ALA A 769 -7.70 25.88 -9.14
N GLU A 770 -6.59 26.58 -9.29
CA GLU A 770 -5.27 25.97 -9.48
C GLU A 770 -4.28 26.40 -8.39
N GLY A 771 -3.28 25.56 -8.13
CA GLY A 771 -2.28 25.81 -7.10
C GLY A 771 -1.18 24.78 -7.05
N LEU A 772 -0.22 24.98 -6.14
CA LEU A 772 0.78 23.97 -5.79
C LEU A 772 0.17 22.96 -4.80
N LEU A 773 0.56 21.70 -4.94
CA LEU A 773 0.18 20.66 -3.98
C LEU A 773 0.76 20.97 -2.60
N PRO A 774 -0.07 20.95 -1.53
CA PRO A 774 0.43 21.07 -0.17
C PRO A 774 1.39 19.94 0.20
N GLU A 775 2.40 20.24 1.02
CA GLU A 775 3.37 19.24 1.44
C GLU A 775 2.69 18.09 2.22
N ASN A 776 3.07 16.84 1.89
CA ASN A 776 2.52 15.62 2.49
C ASN A 776 1.01 15.37 2.25
N ALA A 777 0.37 16.08 1.31
CA ALA A 777 -0.98 15.74 0.88
C ALA A 777 -1.01 14.35 0.23
N VAL A 778 -1.93 13.50 0.67
CA VAL A 778 -2.16 12.15 0.11
C VAL A 778 -3.60 11.96 -0.38
N THR A 779 -4.51 12.88 -0.04
CA THR A 779 -5.91 12.83 -0.46
C THR A 779 -6.44 14.24 -0.69
N ALA A 780 -7.14 14.44 -1.81
CA ALA A 780 -7.90 15.64 -2.13
C ALA A 780 -9.39 15.32 -2.01
N LYS A 781 -10.15 16.10 -1.23
CA LYS A 781 -11.61 16.05 -1.19
C LYS A 781 -12.13 17.18 -2.08
N VAL A 782 -12.63 16.83 -3.26
CA VAL A 782 -13.22 17.76 -4.21
C VAL A 782 -14.70 17.91 -3.91
N LEU A 783 -15.20 19.14 -3.89
CA LEU A 783 -16.59 19.49 -3.65
C LEU A 783 -17.10 20.45 -4.73
N VAL A 784 -18.36 20.29 -5.13
CA VAL A 784 -19.14 21.37 -5.74
C VAL A 784 -20.35 21.64 -4.88
N LEU A 785 -20.56 22.90 -4.52
CA LEU A 785 -21.50 23.28 -3.47
C LEU A 785 -22.09 24.68 -3.64
N VAL A 786 -23.22 24.90 -2.97
CA VAL A 786 -23.79 26.21 -2.63
C VAL A 786 -23.47 26.51 -1.17
N ARG A 787 -22.93 27.71 -0.88
CA ARG A 787 -22.56 28.16 0.47
C ARG A 787 -23.28 29.45 0.84
N GLY A 788 -23.86 29.51 2.03
CA GLY A 788 -24.50 30.71 2.57
C GLY A 788 -23.49 31.76 3.02
N LYS A 789 -23.74 33.04 2.70
CA LYS A 789 -23.02 34.22 3.20
C LYS A 789 -23.70 34.81 4.45
N THR A 790 -25.00 34.57 4.61
CA THR A 790 -25.81 35.02 5.75
C THR A 790 -26.78 33.90 6.19
N GLN A 791 -27.50 34.13 7.28
CA GLN A 791 -28.54 33.22 7.77
C GLN A 791 -29.78 33.28 6.87
N GLY A 792 -30.28 32.12 6.45
CA GLY A 792 -31.44 32.02 5.56
C GLY A 792 -31.10 32.05 4.07
N ALA A 793 -29.80 31.97 3.72
CA ALA A 793 -29.35 32.00 2.35
C ALA A 793 -29.90 30.83 1.52
N SER A 794 -30.00 31.03 0.20
CA SER A 794 -30.49 30.03 -0.74
C SER A 794 -29.80 30.11 -2.09
N GLY A 795 -29.84 29.02 -2.84
CA GLY A 795 -29.34 29.00 -4.20
C GLY A 795 -29.62 27.70 -4.94
N THR A 796 -29.67 27.81 -6.27
CA THR A 796 -29.81 26.69 -7.20
C THR A 796 -28.73 26.77 -8.26
N ILE A 797 -28.02 25.66 -8.46
CA ILE A 797 -26.97 25.52 -9.46
C ILE A 797 -27.11 24.20 -10.22
N TYR A 798 -26.66 24.22 -11.48
CA TYR A 798 -26.43 23.05 -12.30
C TYR A 798 -24.94 22.89 -12.53
N VAL A 799 -24.46 21.65 -12.54
CA VAL A 799 -23.05 21.30 -12.68
C VAL A 799 -22.90 20.32 -13.82
N ASN A 800 -22.03 20.66 -14.76
CA ASN A 800 -21.74 19.81 -15.91
C ASN A 800 -20.23 19.67 -16.08
N ASN A 801 -19.72 18.51 -15.68
CA ASN A 801 -18.29 18.17 -15.62
C ASN A 801 -17.53 18.80 -14.44
N ILE A 802 -16.76 17.97 -13.73
CA ILE A 802 -15.73 18.37 -12.76
C ILE A 802 -14.45 17.58 -13.04
N SER A 803 -13.30 18.23 -13.08
CA SER A 803 -12.00 17.57 -13.24
C SER A 803 -11.02 18.05 -12.19
N LEU A 804 -10.19 17.13 -11.69
CA LEU A 804 -9.00 17.45 -10.89
C LEU A 804 -7.81 16.84 -11.59
N ASN A 805 -6.88 17.67 -12.05
CA ASN A 805 -5.69 17.22 -12.74
C ASN A 805 -4.47 17.54 -11.89
N PHE A 806 -3.52 16.61 -11.79
CA PHE A 806 -2.22 16.85 -11.18
C PHE A 806 -1.13 16.92 -12.25
N ASP A 807 -0.29 17.94 -12.17
CA ASP A 807 0.84 18.18 -13.08
C ASP A 807 2.15 18.16 -12.26
N GLN A 808 3.19 17.55 -12.81
CA GLN A 808 4.52 17.56 -12.19
C GLN A 808 5.27 18.88 -12.40
N ASN A 809 4.84 19.69 -13.37
CA ASN A 809 5.41 21.01 -13.60
C ASN A 809 5.12 21.95 -12.41
N LEU A 810 6.16 22.43 -11.77
CA LEU A 810 6.09 23.36 -10.65
C LEU A 810 5.85 24.81 -11.12
N LEU A 811 5.96 25.10 -12.42
CA LEU A 811 5.72 26.43 -12.99
C LEU A 811 4.24 26.63 -13.33
N SER A 812 3.73 27.83 -13.10
CA SER A 812 2.39 28.24 -13.52
C SER A 812 2.42 28.99 -14.85
N ASN A 813 1.36 28.90 -15.65
CA ASN A 813 1.28 29.58 -16.96
C ASN A 813 2.54 29.34 -17.83
N SER A 814 3.04 28.10 -17.86
CA SER A 814 4.32 27.76 -18.51
C SER A 814 4.29 27.82 -20.03
N GLY A 815 3.11 27.67 -20.63
CA GLY A 815 2.83 27.90 -22.05
C GLY A 815 2.25 29.29 -22.33
N PHE A 816 2.24 30.21 -21.35
CA PHE A 816 1.86 31.62 -21.54
C PHE A 816 0.45 31.88 -22.10
N GLU A 817 -0.49 30.96 -21.89
CA GLU A 817 -1.87 31.02 -22.38
C GLU A 817 -2.79 31.97 -21.58
N GLN A 818 -2.39 32.38 -20.37
CA GLN A 818 -3.15 33.33 -19.55
C GLN A 818 -2.56 34.74 -19.65
N SER A 819 -3.37 35.74 -20.03
CA SER A 819 -2.98 37.16 -20.08
C SER A 819 -4.06 38.06 -19.50
N ASP A 820 -3.70 38.98 -18.60
CA ASP A 820 -4.65 39.83 -17.88
C ASP A 820 -5.01 41.14 -18.62
N THR A 821 -4.45 41.35 -19.81
CA THR A 821 -4.71 42.38 -20.85
C THR A 821 -3.51 42.36 -21.80
N ASN A 822 -3.57 43.04 -22.95
CA ASN A 822 -2.62 42.98 -24.10
C ASN A 822 -1.13 43.32 -23.83
N SER A 823 -0.52 42.97 -22.69
CA SER A 823 0.90 43.22 -22.45
C SER A 823 1.62 42.29 -21.45
N LEU A 824 0.97 41.34 -20.75
CA LEU A 824 1.69 40.47 -19.80
C LEU A 824 1.09 39.05 -19.71
N PRO A 825 1.91 37.98 -19.64
CA PRO A 825 1.47 36.68 -19.14
C PRO A 825 1.28 36.77 -17.62
N SER A 826 0.11 36.42 -17.12
CA SER A 826 -0.16 36.39 -15.67
C SER A 826 0.81 35.41 -14.96
N LEU A 827 1.09 35.65 -13.68
CA LEU A 827 1.89 34.78 -12.78
C LEU A 827 3.42 34.73 -12.99
N TRP A 828 3.97 35.40 -14.01
CA TRP A 828 5.42 35.54 -14.20
C TRP A 828 5.94 36.91 -13.75
N VAL A 829 7.12 36.94 -13.12
CA VAL A 829 7.78 38.19 -12.71
C VAL A 829 8.82 38.60 -13.74
N ILE A 830 8.70 39.82 -14.26
CA ILE A 830 9.72 40.42 -15.12
C ILE A 830 10.80 41.06 -14.26
N THR A 831 12.07 40.83 -14.60
CA THR A 831 13.20 41.52 -13.99
C THR A 831 14.15 42.03 -15.07
N GLN A 832 14.51 43.30 -14.97
CA GLN A 832 15.45 43.95 -15.87
C GLN A 832 16.33 44.91 -15.08
N ASN A 833 17.53 45.19 -15.59
CA ASN A 833 18.31 46.30 -15.08
C ASN A 833 17.70 47.64 -15.55
N ALA A 834 17.77 48.68 -14.71
CA ALA A 834 17.09 49.96 -14.92
C ALA A 834 17.40 50.65 -16.26
N ASP A 835 18.57 50.39 -16.84
CA ASP A 835 19.05 51.00 -18.09
C ASP A 835 18.67 50.21 -19.36
N VAL A 836 17.83 49.17 -19.25
CA VAL A 836 17.42 48.31 -20.38
C VAL A 836 16.05 48.76 -20.90
N ALA A 837 15.96 49.15 -22.18
CA ALA A 837 14.72 49.60 -22.81
C ALA A 837 13.93 48.43 -23.46
N ASN A 838 12.64 48.35 -23.11
CA ASN A 838 11.58 47.41 -23.52
C ASN A 838 11.81 45.94 -23.19
N LEU A 839 10.89 45.32 -22.45
CA LEU A 839 10.84 43.87 -22.26
C LEU A 839 9.43 43.28 -22.23
N SER A 840 9.26 42.32 -23.13
CA SER A 840 8.19 41.34 -23.31
C SER A 840 6.93 41.80 -24.05
N GLU A 841 6.57 41.02 -25.07
CA GLU A 841 5.27 41.01 -25.72
C GLU A 841 4.78 39.57 -25.85
N THR A 842 3.49 39.34 -25.61
CA THR A 842 2.86 38.05 -25.91
C THR A 842 2.67 37.93 -27.41
N VAL A 843 3.20 36.86 -28.01
CA VAL A 843 3.12 36.60 -29.45
C VAL A 843 2.14 35.47 -29.71
N ARG A 844 1.23 35.66 -30.67
CA ARG A 844 0.14 34.70 -30.99
C ARG A 844 0.28 33.99 -32.35
N THR A 845 1.36 34.26 -33.09
CA THR A 845 1.52 33.80 -34.48
C THR A 845 2.64 32.77 -34.65
N THR A 846 3.60 32.70 -33.72
CA THR A 846 4.76 31.81 -33.79
C THR A 846 4.90 31.07 -32.45
N VAL A 847 3.98 30.14 -32.23
CA VAL A 847 3.84 29.39 -30.98
C VAL A 847 4.33 27.95 -31.17
N HIS A 848 4.88 27.33 -30.13
CA HIS A 848 5.28 25.93 -30.17
C HIS A 848 4.07 25.04 -29.94
N SER A 849 3.26 25.38 -28.93
CA SER A 849 1.97 24.74 -28.67
C SER A 849 0.95 25.77 -28.19
N GLY A 850 -0.31 25.37 -28.02
CA GLY A 850 -1.35 26.28 -27.56
C GLY A 850 -1.63 27.45 -28.52
N SER A 851 -1.90 28.62 -27.95
CA SER A 851 -2.31 29.82 -28.68
C SER A 851 -1.40 31.02 -28.46
N SER A 852 -0.47 30.96 -27.48
CA SER A 852 0.40 32.07 -27.12
C SER A 852 1.81 31.60 -26.78
N ALA A 853 2.81 32.42 -27.09
CA ALA A 853 4.19 32.26 -26.63
C ALA A 853 4.70 33.61 -26.10
N LEU A 854 5.76 33.59 -25.29
CA LEU A 854 6.36 34.80 -24.77
C LEU A 854 7.61 35.20 -25.58
N ARG A 855 7.60 36.40 -26.16
CA ARG A 855 8.80 36.95 -26.80
C ARG A 855 9.54 37.88 -25.86
N ILE A 856 10.83 37.64 -25.67
CA ILE A 856 11.74 38.49 -24.90
C ILE A 856 12.73 39.12 -25.86
N ALA A 857 12.78 40.44 -25.91
CA ALA A 857 13.71 41.21 -26.73
C ALA A 857 14.30 42.33 -25.90
N ALA A 858 15.60 42.60 -26.04
CA ALA A 858 16.26 43.74 -25.42
C ALA A 858 17.37 44.29 -26.30
N ARG A 859 17.67 45.58 -26.12
CA ARG A 859 18.78 46.29 -26.77
C ARG A 859 19.61 47.03 -25.73
N SER A 860 20.83 47.42 -26.12
CA SER A 860 21.76 48.17 -25.26
C SER A 860 22.11 47.47 -23.94
N LEU A 861 22.06 46.13 -23.92
CA LEU A 861 22.45 45.32 -22.77
C LEU A 861 23.96 45.48 -22.54
N GLN A 862 24.32 46.15 -21.45
CA GLN A 862 25.70 46.23 -21.00
C GLN A 862 26.17 44.86 -20.47
N THR A 863 27.48 44.64 -20.40
CA THR A 863 28.08 43.39 -19.91
C THR A 863 27.49 42.96 -18.56
N GLY A 864 26.96 41.74 -18.51
CA GLY A 864 26.38 41.12 -17.32
C GLY A 864 24.95 41.56 -16.98
N LYS A 865 24.43 42.63 -17.61
CA LYS A 865 23.04 43.07 -17.44
C LYS A 865 22.07 42.07 -18.07
N ILE A 866 20.88 41.98 -17.50
CA ILE A 866 19.88 41.00 -17.87
C ILE A 866 18.53 41.60 -18.18
N ALA A 867 17.82 40.83 -18.98
CA ALA A 867 16.46 40.97 -19.41
C ALA A 867 15.80 39.60 -19.21
N ALA A 868 14.93 39.43 -18.22
CA ALA A 868 14.49 38.10 -17.82
C ALA A 868 13.04 38.05 -17.30
N VAL A 869 12.45 36.86 -17.39
CA VAL A 869 11.23 36.51 -16.67
C VAL A 869 11.52 35.34 -15.75
N TRP A 870 10.82 35.28 -14.61
CA TRP A 870 11.02 34.21 -13.65
C TRP A 870 9.81 33.89 -12.78
N GLN A 871 9.82 32.69 -12.20
CA GLN A 871 8.91 32.23 -11.16
C GLN A 871 9.68 31.63 -9.98
N LYS A 872 9.12 31.78 -8.77
CA LYS A 872 9.64 31.16 -7.55
C LYS A 872 8.88 29.86 -7.29
N VAL A 873 9.61 28.79 -7.02
CA VAL A 873 9.08 27.45 -6.78
C VAL A 873 9.76 26.81 -5.57
N SER A 874 9.00 26.13 -4.73
CA SER A 874 9.56 25.38 -3.59
C SER A 874 10.26 24.12 -4.07
N VAL A 875 11.42 23.77 -3.49
CA VAL A 875 12.21 22.59 -3.87
C VAL A 875 12.68 21.84 -2.62
N GLY A 876 12.90 20.53 -2.72
CA GLY A 876 13.44 19.75 -1.61
C GLY A 876 14.95 19.57 -1.73
N ALA A 877 15.66 19.77 -0.63
CA ALA A 877 17.08 19.52 -0.54
C ALA A 877 17.44 18.09 -1.00
N GLY A 878 18.31 18.00 -2.01
CA GLY A 878 18.77 16.73 -2.56
C GLY A 878 17.85 16.09 -3.60
N ASP A 879 16.63 16.58 -3.81
CA ASP A 879 15.81 16.13 -4.94
C ASP A 879 16.60 16.33 -6.25
N THR A 880 16.44 15.45 -7.23
CA THR A 880 16.85 15.78 -8.60
C THR A 880 15.88 16.77 -9.19
N PHE A 881 16.35 17.56 -10.15
CA PHE A 881 15.49 18.46 -10.91
C PHE A 881 15.77 18.35 -12.39
N GLU A 882 14.75 18.68 -13.18
CA GLU A 882 14.84 18.84 -14.62
C GLU A 882 14.06 20.09 -15.02
N LEU A 883 14.68 20.95 -15.81
CA LEU A 883 14.11 22.15 -16.40
C LEU A 883 14.22 22.02 -17.92
N ASN A 884 13.08 22.01 -18.59
CA ASN A 884 12.98 22.00 -20.03
C ASN A 884 12.32 23.30 -20.51
N GLY A 885 12.74 23.83 -21.65
CA GLY A 885 12.06 24.96 -22.29
C GLY A 885 12.22 24.92 -23.80
N ASN A 886 11.13 25.15 -24.52
CA ASN A 886 11.16 25.28 -25.98
C ASN A 886 11.47 26.73 -26.31
N ILE A 887 12.65 26.97 -26.89
CA ILE A 887 13.15 28.33 -27.17
C ILE A 887 13.45 28.45 -28.66
N GLN A 888 12.90 29.48 -29.28
CA GLN A 888 13.29 29.92 -30.62
C GLN A 888 14.10 31.21 -30.51
N VAL A 889 15.40 31.14 -30.77
CA VAL A 889 16.28 32.31 -30.75
C VAL A 889 16.25 33.00 -32.10
N GLU A 890 15.69 34.20 -32.16
CA GLU A 890 15.57 34.97 -33.40
C GLU A 890 16.90 35.64 -33.77
N ALA A 891 17.52 36.33 -32.81
CA ALA A 891 18.77 37.05 -33.02
C ALA A 891 19.54 37.22 -31.71
N LEU A 892 20.86 37.11 -31.78
CA LEU A 892 21.79 37.43 -30.69
C LEU A 892 22.98 38.18 -31.25
N LYS A 893 23.38 39.28 -30.62
CA LYS A 893 24.57 40.05 -30.96
C LYS A 893 25.18 40.62 -29.69
N GLY A 894 26.39 40.17 -29.36
CA GLY A 894 27.02 40.57 -28.10
C GLY A 894 26.20 40.19 -26.86
N SER A 895 25.31 39.22 -26.98
CA SER A 895 24.37 38.76 -25.97
C SER A 895 24.19 37.24 -26.09
N LYS A 896 23.56 36.63 -25.08
CA LYS A 896 23.15 35.21 -25.09
C LYS A 896 21.80 35.02 -24.42
N ALA A 897 21.07 33.98 -24.82
CA ALA A 897 19.89 33.51 -24.09
C ALA A 897 20.30 32.42 -23.09
N GLN A 898 19.56 32.27 -21.99
CA GLN A 898 19.83 31.25 -20.98
C GLN A 898 18.53 30.70 -20.39
N LEU A 899 18.50 29.38 -20.22
CA LEU A 899 17.59 28.69 -19.30
C LEU A 899 18.33 28.61 -17.95
N TYR A 900 17.80 29.20 -16.87
CA TYR A 900 18.62 29.48 -15.68
C TYR A 900 17.84 29.25 -14.38
N ILE A 901 18.50 28.70 -13.37
CA ILE A 901 17.92 28.42 -12.05
C ILE A 901 18.87 28.93 -10.98
N ASP A 902 18.35 29.71 -10.04
CA ASP A 902 19.02 30.00 -8.76
C ASP A 902 18.33 29.26 -7.63
N PHE A 903 19.11 28.51 -6.84
CA PHE A 903 18.65 27.85 -5.62
C PHE A 903 18.97 28.73 -4.41
N TYR A 904 17.99 28.91 -3.54
CA TYR A 904 18.07 29.77 -2.38
C TYR A 904 17.87 28.99 -1.08
N ASP A 905 18.65 29.33 -0.06
CA ASP A 905 18.45 28.84 1.29
C ASP A 905 17.33 29.58 2.03
N LYS A 906 17.05 29.14 3.26
CA LYS A 906 16.04 29.75 4.14
C LYS A 906 16.30 31.23 4.48
N THR A 907 17.54 31.70 4.31
CA THR A 907 17.96 33.09 4.54
C THR A 907 17.88 33.95 3.27
N GLN A 908 17.35 33.39 2.17
CA GLN A 908 17.26 34.01 0.84
C GLN A 908 18.63 34.25 0.19
N LYS A 909 19.66 33.51 0.57
CA LYS A 909 20.96 33.54 -0.09
C LYS A 909 21.03 32.49 -1.19
N ILE A 910 21.58 32.85 -2.34
CA ILE A 910 21.86 31.88 -3.41
C ILE A 910 22.92 30.90 -2.94
N VAL A 911 22.60 29.62 -2.97
CA VAL A 911 23.51 28.51 -2.62
C VAL A 911 24.12 27.86 -3.87
N LYS A 912 23.37 27.79 -4.97
CA LYS A 912 23.89 27.27 -6.25
C LYS A 912 23.05 27.80 -7.41
N ALA A 913 23.65 27.86 -8.59
CA ALA A 913 22.93 28.06 -9.85
C ALA A 913 23.11 26.87 -10.80
N ALA A 914 22.16 26.66 -11.69
CA ALA A 914 22.22 25.71 -12.79
C ALA A 914 21.65 26.35 -14.05
N TYR A 915 22.30 26.17 -15.20
CA TYR A 915 21.89 26.86 -16.41
C TYR A 915 22.37 26.19 -17.69
N LYS A 916 21.71 26.55 -18.80
CA LYS A 916 22.11 26.25 -20.17
C LYS A 916 22.23 27.56 -20.94
N ASP A 917 23.43 27.82 -21.46
CA ASP A 917 23.68 28.93 -22.38
C ASP A 917 23.22 28.57 -23.80
N ILE A 918 22.65 29.56 -24.49
CA ILE A 918 22.18 29.48 -25.87
C ILE A 918 22.76 30.68 -26.61
N ASP A 919 23.80 30.43 -27.40
CA ASP A 919 24.68 31.46 -27.96
C ASP A 919 24.49 31.67 -29.47
N SER A 920 23.54 30.96 -30.10
CA SER A 920 23.26 31.05 -31.54
C SER A 920 21.76 31.16 -31.81
N SER A 921 21.40 31.77 -32.94
CA SER A 921 20.03 31.73 -33.45
C SER A 921 19.63 30.31 -33.83
N THR A 922 18.32 30.04 -33.82
CA THR A 922 17.74 28.74 -34.16
C THR A 922 16.79 28.86 -35.34
N ASN A 923 16.63 27.77 -36.09
CA ASN A 923 15.60 27.67 -37.12
C ASN A 923 14.36 26.99 -36.52
N GLY A 924 13.49 27.80 -35.91
CA GLY A 924 12.34 27.32 -35.13
C GLY A 924 12.66 27.02 -33.67
N TYR A 925 11.69 26.42 -32.96
CA TYR A 925 11.82 26.05 -31.56
C TYR A 925 12.77 24.86 -31.37
N VAL A 926 13.67 24.98 -30.39
CA VAL A 926 14.54 23.91 -29.92
C VAL A 926 14.29 23.68 -28.44
N ASN A 927 14.17 22.42 -28.03
CA ASN A 927 14.03 22.08 -26.61
C ASN A 927 15.41 22.08 -25.94
N TYR A 928 15.55 22.87 -24.87
CA TYR A 928 16.75 22.92 -24.06
C TYR A 928 16.48 22.38 -22.66
N THR A 929 17.37 21.51 -22.18
CA THR A 929 17.28 20.86 -20.86
C THR A 929 18.42 21.28 -19.94
N VAL A 930 18.07 21.55 -18.68
CA VAL A 930 19.00 21.69 -17.54
C VAL A 930 18.54 20.72 -16.46
N SER A 931 19.40 19.80 -16.03
CA SER A 931 19.10 18.90 -14.93
C SER A 931 20.23 18.83 -13.91
N GLY A 932 19.91 18.35 -12.72
CA GLY A 932 20.88 18.27 -11.64
C GLY A 932 20.25 17.83 -10.33
N VAL A 933 20.94 18.17 -9.24
CA VAL A 933 20.51 17.91 -7.86
C VAL A 933 20.32 19.24 -7.16
N VAL A 934 19.17 19.40 -6.51
CA VAL A 934 18.83 20.55 -5.67
C VAL A 934 19.82 20.61 -4.50
N PRO A 935 20.46 21.76 -4.24
CA PRO A 935 21.43 21.90 -3.15
C PRO A 935 20.82 21.61 -1.79
N ASP A 936 21.70 21.20 -0.91
CA ASP A 936 21.40 20.68 0.41
C ASP A 936 20.71 21.65 1.37
N ASP A 937 21.00 22.94 1.23
CA ASP A 937 20.44 24.00 2.05
C ASP A 937 19.31 24.74 1.33
N ALA A 938 19.01 24.35 0.09
CA ALA A 938 18.01 25.03 -0.72
C ALA A 938 16.59 24.65 -0.28
N VAL A 939 15.74 25.66 -0.14
CA VAL A 939 14.31 25.53 0.21
C VAL A 939 13.39 26.00 -0.91
N TYR A 940 13.88 26.88 -1.79
CA TYR A 940 13.18 27.29 -3.01
C TYR A 940 14.17 27.55 -4.13
N ALA A 941 13.69 27.53 -5.37
CA ALA A 941 14.40 27.96 -6.55
C ALA A 941 13.68 29.13 -7.22
N LYS A 942 14.43 29.97 -7.94
CA LYS A 942 13.88 30.87 -8.95
C LYS A 942 14.30 30.35 -10.31
N VAL A 943 13.31 30.06 -11.14
CA VAL A 943 13.49 29.57 -12.51
C VAL A 943 13.32 30.75 -13.45
N TYR A 944 14.34 31.00 -14.26
CA TYR A 944 14.46 32.14 -15.15
C TYR A 944 14.60 31.69 -16.61
N VAL A 945 14.15 32.59 -17.47
CA VAL A 945 14.61 32.67 -18.87
C VAL A 945 15.26 34.03 -19.05
N ILE A 946 16.52 34.06 -19.48
CA ILE A 946 17.36 35.26 -19.43
C ILE A 946 17.89 35.58 -20.82
N LEU A 947 17.82 36.85 -21.22
CA LEU A 947 18.72 37.44 -22.22
C LEU A 947 19.80 38.23 -21.46
N ARG A 948 21.07 37.91 -21.68
CA ARG A 948 22.23 38.50 -20.97
C ARG A 948 23.20 39.16 -21.93
N GLY A 949 23.62 40.38 -21.63
CA GLY A 949 24.70 41.07 -22.36
C GLY A 949 26.08 40.46 -22.07
N LEU A 950 26.85 40.18 -23.12
CA LEU A 950 28.24 39.71 -23.02
C LEU A 950 29.24 40.86 -23.18
N GLN A 951 28.87 41.90 -23.93
CA GLN A 951 29.66 43.11 -24.16
C GLN A 951 28.77 44.35 -24.13
N ALA A 952 29.37 45.55 -24.18
CA ALA A 952 28.60 46.78 -24.33
C ALA A 952 27.73 46.74 -25.60
N ASP A 953 26.54 47.31 -25.50
CA ASP A 953 25.53 47.37 -26.58
C ASP A 953 25.07 46.00 -27.12
N GLY A 954 25.06 44.98 -26.25
CA GLY A 954 24.46 43.70 -26.55
C GLY A 954 22.96 43.83 -26.89
N GLU A 955 22.50 43.06 -27.87
CA GLU A 955 21.09 43.01 -28.26
C GLU A 955 20.68 41.59 -28.62
N GLY A 956 19.41 41.27 -28.44
CA GLY A 956 18.89 39.97 -28.85
C GLY A 956 17.39 39.85 -28.65
N SER A 957 16.82 38.80 -29.26
CA SER A 957 15.44 38.42 -29.08
C SER A 957 15.22 36.91 -29.25
N PHE A 958 14.31 36.36 -28.48
CA PHE A 958 13.88 34.97 -28.57
C PHE A 958 12.41 34.82 -28.15
N LEU A 959 11.77 33.76 -28.62
CA LEU A 959 10.49 33.29 -28.12
C LEU A 959 10.70 32.09 -27.19
N ILE A 960 9.87 32.00 -26.15
CA ILE A 960 9.82 30.84 -25.27
C ILE A 960 8.38 30.37 -25.08
N ASP A 961 8.24 29.05 -25.01
CA ASP A 961 6.99 28.35 -24.81
C ASP A 961 7.22 27.03 -24.03
N ASP A 962 6.16 26.52 -23.41
CA ASP A 962 6.10 25.24 -22.68
C ASP A 962 7.29 24.96 -21.74
N ILE A 963 7.52 25.85 -20.76
CA ILE A 963 8.59 25.65 -19.78
C ILE A 963 8.17 24.65 -18.71
N ASN A 964 8.92 23.54 -18.56
CA ASN A 964 8.65 22.53 -17.56
C ASN A 964 9.76 22.48 -16.52
N PHE A 965 9.45 22.77 -15.26
CA PHE A 965 10.37 22.53 -14.13
C PHE A 965 9.78 21.50 -13.17
N GLN A 966 10.50 20.40 -12.97
CA GLN A 966 10.06 19.32 -12.09
C GLN A 966 11.18 18.91 -11.13
N THR A 967 10.79 18.37 -9.98
CA THR A 967 11.71 17.80 -8.99
C THR A 967 11.29 16.39 -8.59
N SER A 968 12.26 15.50 -8.34
CA SER A 968 12.01 14.12 -7.95
C SER A 968 12.92 13.68 -6.79
N ARG A 969 12.42 12.81 -5.91
CA ARG A 969 13.26 12.15 -4.90
C ARG A 969 14.22 11.11 -5.51
N ASN A 970 13.93 10.67 -6.74
CA ASN A 970 14.85 9.82 -7.49
C ASN A 970 16.18 10.56 -7.66
N ARG A 971 17.26 10.01 -7.12
CA ARG A 971 18.61 10.54 -7.21
C ARG A 971 19.31 10.21 -8.53
N VAL A 972 18.67 9.41 -9.39
CA VAL A 972 19.11 9.14 -10.77
C VAL A 972 18.62 10.25 -11.71
N ILE A 973 19.53 10.84 -12.48
CA ILE A 973 19.25 11.85 -13.49
C ILE A 973 19.12 11.18 -14.86
N GLY A 974 18.16 11.62 -15.69
CA GLY A 974 17.92 10.95 -16.98
C GLY A 974 17.45 9.50 -16.78
N SER A 975 16.69 9.26 -15.69
CA SER A 975 16.28 7.92 -15.27
C SER A 975 15.42 7.20 -16.30
N MET A 976 14.71 7.94 -17.15
CA MET A 976 13.80 7.41 -18.17
C MET A 976 14.47 7.21 -19.55
N PHE A 977 15.77 7.47 -19.68
CA PHE A 977 16.54 7.24 -20.93
C PHE A 977 16.00 7.92 -22.21
N GLU A 978 15.21 8.99 -22.08
CA GLU A 978 14.55 9.68 -23.22
C GLU A 978 15.45 10.62 -24.02
N SER A 979 16.51 11.11 -23.39
CA SER A 979 17.46 12.06 -23.98
C SER A 979 18.82 11.40 -24.22
N GLU A 980 19.39 11.68 -25.39
CA GLU A 980 20.73 11.24 -25.72
C GLU A 980 21.76 12.11 -25.00
N GLY A 981 22.82 11.46 -24.52
CA GLY A 981 23.92 12.07 -23.82
C GLY A 981 24.96 12.68 -24.75
N TYR A 982 26.11 13.00 -24.16
CA TYR A 982 27.24 13.53 -24.92
C TYR A 982 27.82 12.50 -25.91
N TYR A 983 27.71 11.21 -25.58
CA TYR A 983 28.16 10.12 -26.43
C TYR A 983 26.98 9.50 -27.19
N PRO A 984 27.07 9.38 -28.53
CA PRO A 984 26.00 8.78 -29.32
C PRO A 984 25.63 7.37 -28.82
N GLY A 985 24.33 7.08 -28.76
CA GLY A 985 23.77 5.82 -28.29
C GLY A 985 23.69 5.64 -26.78
N ILE A 986 24.21 6.60 -25.99
CA ILE A 986 24.16 6.57 -24.52
C ILE A 986 23.18 7.61 -23.99
N ALA A 987 22.38 7.24 -23.00
CA ALA A 987 21.48 8.20 -22.35
C ALA A 987 22.21 9.32 -21.61
N TYR A 988 21.54 10.47 -21.52
CA TYR A 988 22.04 11.66 -20.85
C TYR A 988 22.42 11.39 -19.39
N ASN A 989 23.62 11.82 -18.97
CA ASN A 989 24.22 11.57 -17.64
C ASN A 989 24.50 10.10 -17.26
N TRP A 990 24.53 9.19 -18.23
CA TRP A 990 24.98 7.82 -18.02
C TRP A 990 26.39 7.59 -18.57
N GLY A 991 27.17 6.77 -17.87
CA GLY A 991 28.47 6.28 -18.33
C GLY A 991 28.39 4.80 -18.70
N THR A 992 29.39 4.31 -19.43
CA THR A 992 29.52 2.88 -19.78
C THR A 992 30.82 2.29 -19.26
N ILE A 993 30.82 0.98 -19.06
CA ILE A 993 32.00 0.20 -18.70
C ILE A 993 31.94 -1.17 -19.39
N ILE A 994 33.08 -1.62 -19.92
CA ILE A 994 33.20 -2.88 -20.65
C ILE A 994 34.48 -3.59 -20.19
N ALA A 995 34.41 -4.90 -19.99
CA ALA A 995 35.57 -5.73 -19.72
C ALA A 995 36.59 -5.70 -20.86
N LYS A 996 37.87 -5.81 -20.52
CA LYS A 996 38.96 -5.81 -21.49
C LYS A 996 38.82 -6.99 -22.45
N ASN A 997 39.05 -6.75 -23.74
CA ASN A 997 38.94 -7.74 -24.83
C ASN A 997 37.51 -8.28 -25.08
N SER A 998 36.47 -7.55 -24.66
CA SER A 998 35.07 -7.91 -24.93
C SER A 998 34.43 -6.94 -25.93
N ALA A 999 33.36 -7.38 -26.59
CA ALA A 999 32.56 -6.55 -27.48
C ALA A 999 31.25 -6.15 -26.78
N ALA A 1000 30.90 -4.86 -26.81
CA ALA A 1000 29.59 -4.39 -26.38
C ALA A 1000 29.12 -3.21 -27.24
N SER A 1001 27.81 -3.17 -27.53
CA SER A 1001 27.12 -2.02 -28.12
C SER A 1001 26.11 -1.44 -27.13
N PHE A 1002 25.94 -0.12 -27.21
CA PHE A 1002 25.02 0.65 -26.39
C PHE A 1002 24.24 1.57 -27.33
N GLU A 1003 22.92 1.43 -27.34
CA GLU A 1003 22.06 2.18 -28.25
C GLU A 1003 20.80 2.67 -27.51
N LEU A 1004 20.39 3.90 -27.81
CA LEU A 1004 19.07 4.40 -27.41
C LEU A 1004 18.05 3.92 -28.45
N VAL A 1005 17.23 2.94 -28.10
CA VAL A 1005 16.25 2.34 -29.02
C VAL A 1005 14.88 3.00 -28.89
N SER A 1006 14.29 3.36 -30.03
CA SER A 1006 12.95 3.95 -30.14
C SER A 1006 11.91 2.93 -30.64
N GLY A 1007 10.62 3.21 -30.44
CA GLY A 1007 9.51 2.33 -30.86
C GLY A 1007 8.82 1.57 -29.71
N LEU A 1008 9.09 2.00 -28.47
CA LEU A 1008 8.41 1.62 -27.23
C LEU A 1008 7.58 2.83 -26.75
N GLU A 1009 6.92 2.77 -25.58
CA GLU A 1009 6.35 3.98 -24.93
C GLU A 1009 7.48 4.92 -24.46
N GLY A 1010 8.25 5.48 -25.40
CA GLY A 1010 9.48 6.23 -25.12
C GLY A 1010 10.73 5.61 -25.78
N LYS A 1011 11.89 5.90 -25.19
CA LYS A 1011 13.19 5.31 -25.57
C LYS A 1011 13.79 4.52 -24.41
N ALA A 1012 14.44 3.41 -24.73
CA ALA A 1012 15.15 2.60 -23.76
C ALA A 1012 16.64 2.51 -24.11
N GLN A 1013 17.50 2.35 -23.09
CA GLN A 1013 18.91 2.03 -23.29
C GLN A 1013 19.08 0.54 -23.53
N GLN A 1014 19.45 0.15 -24.74
CA GLN A 1014 19.83 -1.22 -25.08
C GLN A 1014 21.33 -1.44 -24.83
N ILE A 1015 21.66 -2.61 -24.28
CA ILE A 1015 23.03 -3.10 -24.09
C ILE A 1015 23.11 -4.50 -24.70
N VAL A 1016 24.04 -4.70 -25.64
CA VAL A 1016 24.35 -6.01 -26.22
C VAL A 1016 25.82 -6.29 -25.98
N ALA A 1017 26.15 -7.43 -25.39
CA ALA A 1017 27.53 -7.79 -25.06
C ALA A 1017 27.85 -9.24 -25.42
N SER A 1018 29.10 -9.48 -25.82
CA SER A 1018 29.62 -10.82 -26.14
C SER A 1018 31.13 -10.91 -25.89
N GLY A 1019 31.62 -12.15 -25.72
CA GLY A 1019 33.03 -12.41 -25.44
C GLY A 1019 33.47 -11.87 -24.06
N LEU A 1020 32.55 -11.87 -23.09
CA LEU A 1020 32.89 -11.48 -21.72
C LEU A 1020 33.73 -12.59 -21.06
N PRO A 1021 34.91 -12.27 -20.49
CA PRO A 1021 35.66 -13.24 -19.70
C PRO A 1021 34.88 -13.59 -18.42
N THR A 1022 35.28 -14.64 -17.70
CA THR A 1022 34.65 -15.00 -16.43
C THR A 1022 34.65 -13.81 -15.45
N ASN A 1023 33.48 -13.48 -14.89
CA ASN A 1023 33.22 -12.27 -14.11
C ASN A 1023 33.39 -10.92 -14.85
N GLY A 1024 33.60 -10.94 -16.17
CA GLY A 1024 33.60 -9.78 -17.03
C GLY A 1024 32.21 -9.12 -17.08
N MET A 1025 32.20 -7.81 -17.30
CA MET A 1025 30.97 -7.01 -17.32
C MET A 1025 30.89 -6.11 -18.55
N ALA A 1026 29.67 -5.89 -19.03
CA ALA A 1026 29.29 -4.74 -19.83
C ALA A 1026 28.14 -4.03 -19.10
N ALA A 1027 28.26 -2.74 -18.84
CA ALA A 1027 27.30 -2.04 -18.01
C ALA A 1027 27.15 -0.56 -18.37
N ILE A 1028 25.97 -0.03 -18.07
CA ILE A 1028 25.76 1.40 -17.88
C ILE A 1028 25.81 1.72 -16.38
N TYR A 1029 26.24 2.93 -16.04
CA TYR A 1029 26.27 3.36 -14.64
C TYR A 1029 26.04 4.85 -14.48
N GLN A 1030 25.60 5.23 -13.28
CA GLN A 1030 25.54 6.63 -12.86
C GLN A 1030 26.07 6.81 -11.43
N LYS A 1031 26.83 7.88 -11.21
CA LYS A 1031 27.32 8.27 -9.88
C LYS A 1031 26.27 9.14 -9.18
N ILE A 1032 25.98 8.79 -7.92
CA ILE A 1032 24.94 9.37 -7.08
C ILE A 1032 25.61 9.94 -5.82
N ILE A 1033 25.29 11.17 -5.43
CA ILE A 1033 25.87 11.80 -4.23
C ILE A 1033 25.01 11.48 -3.01
N LEU A 1034 25.63 11.14 -1.88
CA LEU A 1034 24.98 10.73 -0.62
C LEU A 1034 25.38 11.66 0.52
N LYS A 1035 24.44 11.99 1.42
CA LYS A 1035 24.70 12.91 2.54
C LYS A 1035 25.15 12.24 3.84
N GLN A 1036 24.62 11.06 4.18
CA GLN A 1036 25.09 10.17 5.27
C GLN A 1036 24.21 8.91 5.29
N GLY A 1037 24.50 7.99 6.22
CA GLY A 1037 23.81 6.71 6.36
C GLY A 1037 22.28 6.81 6.33
N GLY A 1038 21.63 5.72 5.95
CA GLY A 1038 20.20 5.68 5.69
C GLY A 1038 19.86 4.41 4.92
N PHE A 1039 18.59 4.21 4.62
CA PHE A 1039 18.16 3.07 3.80
C PHE A 1039 18.07 3.53 2.34
N PHE A 1040 18.75 2.85 1.43
CA PHE A 1040 18.59 3.10 0.02
C PHE A 1040 17.67 2.05 -0.63
N TYR A 1041 16.89 2.51 -1.59
CA TYR A 1041 16.09 1.68 -2.47
C TYR A 1041 16.43 2.04 -3.92
N THR A 1042 16.58 1.02 -4.76
CA THR A 1042 16.74 1.20 -6.20
C THR A 1042 15.85 0.21 -6.94
N SER A 1043 15.28 0.67 -8.05
CA SER A 1043 14.44 -0.13 -8.95
C SER A 1043 14.88 0.14 -10.37
N VAL A 1044 15.09 -0.92 -11.14
CA VAL A 1044 15.44 -0.82 -12.56
C VAL A 1044 14.39 -1.58 -13.37
N GLN A 1045 13.77 -0.91 -14.32
CA GLN A 1045 12.90 -1.54 -15.30
C GLN A 1045 13.73 -2.05 -16.46
N ALA A 1046 13.84 -3.37 -16.58
CA ALA A 1046 14.66 -4.01 -17.58
C ALA A 1046 13.88 -5.11 -18.32
N ASP A 1047 14.14 -5.23 -19.62
CA ASP A 1047 13.73 -6.36 -20.45
C ASP A 1047 15.00 -7.15 -20.83
N VAL A 1048 15.11 -8.35 -20.27
CA VAL A 1048 16.19 -9.30 -20.52
C VAL A 1048 15.81 -10.14 -21.73
N MET A 1049 16.39 -9.82 -22.88
CA MET A 1049 16.05 -10.47 -24.14
C MET A 1049 16.82 -11.78 -24.35
N GLN A 1050 18.11 -11.80 -23.99
CA GLN A 1050 18.98 -12.97 -24.15
C GLN A 1050 20.06 -13.00 -23.07
N LEU A 1051 20.37 -14.20 -22.57
CA LEU A 1051 21.51 -14.48 -21.71
C LEU A 1051 22.17 -15.79 -22.14
N LYS A 1052 23.50 -15.81 -22.20
CA LYS A 1052 24.31 -17.00 -22.41
C LYS A 1052 25.52 -16.92 -21.49
N ASP A 1053 25.64 -17.85 -20.54
CA ASP A 1053 26.74 -17.86 -19.57
C ASP A 1053 26.92 -16.49 -18.89
N ALA A 1054 25.79 -15.84 -18.63
CA ALA A 1054 25.70 -14.49 -18.13
C ALA A 1054 24.41 -14.30 -17.34
N LYS A 1055 24.38 -13.24 -16.55
CA LYS A 1055 23.23 -12.76 -15.78
C LYS A 1055 23.10 -11.25 -15.92
N LEU A 1056 21.89 -10.73 -15.77
CA LEU A 1056 21.68 -9.34 -15.45
C LEU A 1056 22.00 -9.14 -13.96
N GLN A 1057 22.70 -8.06 -13.63
CA GLN A 1057 22.99 -7.70 -12.26
C GLN A 1057 22.77 -6.21 -12.05
N ILE A 1058 21.94 -5.87 -11.06
CA ILE A 1058 21.86 -4.51 -10.52
C ILE A 1058 22.89 -4.43 -9.41
N TYR A 1059 23.83 -3.49 -9.50
CA TYR A 1059 24.98 -3.43 -8.62
C TYR A 1059 25.20 -2.00 -8.13
N VAL A 1060 25.45 -1.82 -6.84
CA VAL A 1060 25.68 -0.53 -6.23
C VAL A 1060 26.97 -0.57 -5.43
N ASP A 1061 27.94 0.25 -5.83
CA ASP A 1061 29.15 0.50 -5.03
C ASP A 1061 29.00 1.80 -4.24
N PHE A 1062 29.34 1.78 -2.96
CA PHE A 1062 29.40 2.94 -2.08
C PHE A 1062 30.83 3.38 -1.90
N TYR A 1063 31.08 4.67 -2.10
CA TYR A 1063 32.40 5.28 -2.01
C TYR A 1063 32.43 6.32 -0.89
N ASN A 1064 33.52 6.40 -0.14
CA ASN A 1064 33.77 7.51 0.78
C ASN A 1064 34.31 8.75 0.05
N ALA A 1065 34.60 9.81 0.82
CA ALA A 1065 35.13 11.07 0.31
C ALA A 1065 36.44 10.93 -0.49
N ASN A 1066 37.25 9.91 -0.18
CA ASN A 1066 38.51 9.60 -0.87
C ASN A 1066 38.30 8.72 -2.12
N ASN A 1067 37.05 8.50 -2.53
CA ASN A 1067 36.66 7.69 -3.68
C ASN A 1067 37.13 6.21 -3.56
N THR A 1068 37.25 5.69 -2.34
CA THR A 1068 37.48 4.27 -2.08
C THR A 1068 36.16 3.58 -1.74
N ILE A 1069 35.96 2.35 -2.24
CA ILE A 1069 34.75 1.57 -1.96
C ILE A 1069 34.70 1.21 -0.47
N VAL A 1070 33.60 1.55 0.20
CA VAL A 1070 33.32 1.24 1.62
C VAL A 1070 32.23 0.19 1.79
N GLY A 1071 31.58 -0.20 0.70
CA GLY A 1071 30.65 -1.31 0.67
C GLY A 1071 29.98 -1.42 -0.68
N SER A 1072 29.38 -2.57 -0.94
CA SER A 1072 28.65 -2.83 -2.18
C SER A 1072 27.39 -3.64 -1.91
N ARG A 1073 26.44 -3.56 -2.83
CA ARG A 1073 25.20 -4.35 -2.82
C ARG A 1073 24.88 -4.77 -4.23
N SER A 1074 24.26 -5.93 -4.38
CA SER A 1074 23.88 -6.43 -5.70
C SER A 1074 22.64 -7.30 -5.66
N TYR A 1075 21.91 -7.30 -6.76
CA TYR A 1075 20.85 -8.24 -7.05
C TYR A 1075 21.14 -8.89 -8.41
N ASP A 1076 21.06 -10.21 -8.46
CA ASP A 1076 21.32 -11.01 -9.65
C ASP A 1076 20.01 -11.51 -10.24
N TRP A 1077 19.87 -11.41 -11.56
CA TRP A 1077 18.74 -11.91 -12.35
C TRP A 1077 19.26 -12.76 -13.50
N ASP A 1078 18.91 -14.04 -13.53
CA ASP A 1078 19.45 -15.05 -14.45
C ASP A 1078 18.42 -15.60 -15.45
N GLU A 1079 17.20 -15.06 -15.45
CA GLU A 1079 16.12 -15.47 -16.36
C GLU A 1079 15.86 -14.46 -17.49
N VAL A 1080 15.37 -14.96 -18.61
CA VAL A 1080 14.90 -14.13 -19.75
C VAL A 1080 13.48 -13.65 -19.45
N THR A 1081 13.14 -12.42 -19.82
CA THR A 1081 11.82 -11.83 -19.54
C THR A 1081 10.95 -11.76 -20.80
N ASN A 1082 9.65 -11.56 -20.61
CA ASN A 1082 8.70 -11.27 -21.69
C ASN A 1082 8.21 -9.82 -21.56
N GLY A 1083 9.10 -8.88 -21.89
CA GLY A 1083 8.90 -7.44 -21.68
C GLY A 1083 9.53 -6.94 -20.37
N PHE A 1084 9.35 -5.64 -20.10
CA PHE A 1084 9.97 -4.98 -18.96
C PHE A 1084 9.46 -5.49 -17.61
N VAL A 1085 10.38 -5.83 -16.71
CA VAL A 1085 10.12 -6.16 -15.31
C VAL A 1085 10.86 -5.19 -14.40
N SER A 1086 10.33 -4.94 -13.20
CA SER A 1086 11.00 -4.11 -12.19
C SER A 1086 11.89 -4.97 -11.31
N ILE A 1087 13.19 -4.69 -11.32
CA ILE A 1087 14.22 -5.37 -10.54
C ILE A 1087 14.65 -4.43 -9.42
N ASN A 1088 14.43 -4.88 -8.18
CA ASN A 1088 14.61 -4.07 -6.99
C ASN A 1088 15.88 -4.48 -6.25
N LEU A 1089 16.60 -3.49 -5.73
CA LEU A 1089 17.71 -3.69 -4.80
C LEU A 1089 17.61 -2.66 -3.69
N SER A 1090 17.82 -3.08 -2.45
CA SER A 1090 17.76 -2.18 -1.30
C SER A 1090 18.76 -2.58 -0.23
N GLY A 1091 19.02 -1.67 0.70
CA GLY A 1091 19.92 -1.92 1.81
C GLY A 1091 20.25 -0.66 2.58
N THR A 1092 21.24 -0.76 3.46
CA THR A 1092 21.75 0.38 4.21
C THR A 1092 22.95 0.99 3.49
N VAL A 1093 22.98 2.32 3.40
CA VAL A 1093 24.17 3.06 2.97
C VAL A 1093 25.30 2.82 4.01
N PRO A 1094 26.45 2.26 3.63
CA PRO A 1094 27.56 2.01 4.54
C PRO A 1094 28.06 3.28 5.23
N THR A 1095 28.45 3.16 6.50
CA THR A 1095 28.99 4.29 7.28
C THR A 1095 30.20 4.91 6.58
N GLY A 1096 30.18 6.24 6.43
CA GLY A 1096 31.25 6.99 5.75
C GLY A 1096 31.12 7.04 4.22
N ALA A 1097 30.09 6.44 3.63
CA ALA A 1097 29.79 6.62 2.21
C ALA A 1097 29.30 8.04 1.93
N THR A 1098 29.89 8.69 0.92
CA THR A 1098 29.54 10.04 0.44
C THR A 1098 29.02 10.01 -1.00
N SER A 1099 29.17 8.88 -1.71
CA SER A 1099 28.56 8.67 -3.01
C SER A 1099 28.28 7.18 -3.25
N ALA A 1100 27.36 6.89 -4.15
CA ALA A 1100 27.13 5.57 -4.72
C ALA A 1100 27.38 5.59 -6.23
N LYS A 1101 27.62 4.43 -6.83
CA LYS A 1101 27.45 4.21 -8.28
C LYS A 1101 26.46 3.09 -8.49
N LEU A 1102 25.34 3.40 -9.13
CA LEU A 1102 24.37 2.41 -9.58
C LEU A 1102 24.80 1.91 -10.96
N TYR A 1103 24.87 0.59 -11.11
CA TYR A 1103 25.20 -0.11 -12.34
C TYR A 1103 24.04 -1.03 -12.74
N VAL A 1104 23.80 -1.11 -14.05
CA VAL A 1104 22.98 -2.14 -14.69
C VAL A 1104 23.91 -2.96 -15.59
N ILE A 1105 24.16 -4.21 -15.21
CA ILE A 1105 25.29 -5.01 -15.70
C ILE A 1105 24.81 -6.27 -16.41
N ILE A 1106 25.37 -6.56 -17.59
CA ILE A 1106 25.47 -7.94 -18.11
C ILE A 1106 26.78 -8.52 -17.56
N ARG A 1107 26.69 -9.46 -16.62
CA ARG A 1107 27.85 -10.07 -15.96
C ARG A 1107 27.99 -11.52 -16.39
N SER A 1108 29.17 -11.90 -16.88
CA SER A 1108 29.43 -13.27 -17.27
C SER A 1108 29.65 -14.19 -16.07
N THR A 1109 29.05 -15.38 -16.12
CA THR A 1109 29.17 -16.45 -15.12
C THR A 1109 30.21 -17.50 -15.50
N SER A 1110 30.60 -17.62 -16.77
CA SER A 1110 31.67 -18.50 -17.25
C SER A 1110 32.55 -17.81 -18.31
N ALA A 1111 33.34 -18.51 -19.13
CA ALA A 1111 34.11 -17.85 -20.20
C ALA A 1111 33.22 -17.64 -21.44
N ASP A 1112 33.47 -16.58 -22.21
CA ASP A 1112 32.72 -16.20 -23.42
C ASP A 1112 31.23 -15.89 -23.18
N GLY A 1113 30.91 -15.29 -22.03
CA GLY A 1113 29.55 -14.86 -21.72
C GLY A 1113 29.02 -13.81 -22.68
N ALA A 1114 27.71 -13.84 -22.90
CA ALA A 1114 27.00 -12.92 -23.77
C ALA A 1114 25.58 -12.64 -23.26
N GLY A 1115 25.03 -11.48 -23.62
CA GLY A 1115 23.67 -11.13 -23.27
C GLY A 1115 23.17 -9.90 -24.02
N SER A 1116 21.86 -9.70 -23.96
CA SER A 1116 21.17 -8.55 -24.55
C SER A 1116 20.04 -8.11 -23.61
N ILE A 1117 20.07 -6.85 -23.18
CA ILE A 1117 19.06 -6.26 -22.30
C ILE A 1117 18.62 -4.88 -22.79
N ARG A 1118 17.42 -4.44 -22.42
CA ARG A 1118 16.95 -3.05 -22.51
C ARG A 1118 16.63 -2.53 -21.13
N VAL A 1119 16.92 -1.26 -20.90
CA VAL A 1119 16.65 -0.56 -19.64
C VAL A 1119 15.81 0.67 -19.94
N ASP A 1120 14.61 0.72 -19.38
CA ASP A 1120 13.62 1.77 -19.64
C ASP A 1120 13.53 2.80 -18.52
N ASN A 1121 13.78 2.36 -17.29
CA ASN A 1121 13.79 3.25 -16.14
C ASN A 1121 14.78 2.80 -15.07
N ALA A 1122 15.42 3.74 -14.38
CA ALA A 1122 16.25 3.49 -13.21
C ALA A 1122 15.97 4.48 -12.10
N HIS A 1123 15.65 3.95 -10.92
CA HIS A 1123 15.32 4.71 -9.73
C HIS A 1123 16.34 4.42 -8.63
N PHE A 1124 16.77 5.43 -7.89
CA PHE A 1124 17.61 5.28 -6.70
C PHE A 1124 17.26 6.38 -5.71
N GLU A 1125 16.87 6.02 -4.49
CA GLU A 1125 16.55 6.97 -3.43
C GLU A 1125 17.15 6.53 -2.11
N VAL A 1126 17.32 7.49 -1.20
CA VAL A 1126 17.83 7.25 0.15
C VAL A 1126 16.90 7.92 1.15
N TYR A 1127 16.48 7.14 2.13
CA TYR A 1127 15.55 7.47 3.21
C TYR A 1127 16.27 7.69 4.54
#